data_AF-A0A2S6CCP9-F1
#
_entry.id   AF-A0A2S6CCP9-F1
#
_cell.length_a   1.000
_cell.length_b   1.000
_cell.length_c   1.000
_cell.angle_alpha   90.00
_cell.angle_beta   90.00
_cell.angle_gamma   90.00
#
_symmetry.space_group_name_H-M   'P 1'
#
loop_
_entity.id
_entity.type
_entity.pdbx_description
1 polymer ?
#
loop_
_entity_poly.entity_id
_entity_poly.type
_entity_poly.pdbx_seq_one_letter_code
_entity_poly.pdbx_strand_id
1 'polypeptide(L)'
;MDDAEAPPSPAATDSIYAQYASTRDAVVGGPVTKDTTLATLCGHENVKRPQQRLVKDLSGVSTFAIPCRMHIEDDSQEQPFTTVPLRSTKSSGCEILFRFVNGFVAPAVRVEFRFIGPGRANTREVRVACLDFHFNNCEGKQLSDFRFTTDHRERLCDIDFIVNGATCEGFIYLEQSVGQQDETLDILRSLIGSGHKRTIHLELLLQETPQREEGALYNVLKRLPTGNGPLLPSIGHAEYQNFATFQAYREYRERRDMRLNELCDPYTLMHSTPPLPFVPLPHGMVYSSKVEYASRMRMAISSQHYENQKSLEFFARATGHKVVLFRVNDLVVIGMKFDPNMRKIGGIDARKFISLANEMEIQIHIGLDIRVPEGEDCRYPIRAYLEKQPMGLPKSFDAFFVVTSHEIRDFGVPLHTAKDTSWKDLGVYAIRPHKDSFLFDSLLEAIDDFSEADRADLDTILLNQRHSEIPLKDFTTGLKVSEKDIDRAKTWLRGCQPWNQHQRQAIEDMFRSRGGIQLISGAPGTDETTLMLAQAIFFVMLGGRALCTAPANVDADRWMEQAREMVDSISGFETSMLRLYSSTKGVSFKQLCRETAKHKRAGHSGGSVADIESLMFELLKANGAEAPSMSVEMSVLREAEKREYKLRVVSHRGEDADAWEMLRRYLSAIRDGSFNWKDKEQRRLLDWFYQLCKKHLIQCADIVFITSGNVRSSELDIWAAAEPLEGESTGKTTPPVKKIAALGVFVSGAARDSEINILNVLTTCGLPRKADLTVMAGDTKQLSPPNKCEMKRFQTNPCMEELDISLFERLESEGFPCSRLLTQVYMSKTLIDFPNRKFYNGQLQNGPDTDACLDPAFSKVLRRIISRLFTEPWQGKRYLKRATDAQARLRWFQMPVVAESEKHFGDRTNNEGMLLIGYTNALVRYQDELRKHQESSQLPDSHYPKVLTIDAAHGLTTTMAIVDGSMQWAEPMGFMKDERRSNVAMTRATEVLWIIGGPMTSKYGKRKSKTPPPFAELKFELEKTRQAQYL
;
A
#
# COMPACT_ATOMS: atom_id res chain seq x y z
N MET A 1 8.79 -21.93 41.41
CA MET A 1 9.94 -21.21 41.94
C MET A 1 11.08 -21.55 41.02
N ASP A 2 11.32 -20.69 40.04
CA ASP A 2 12.57 -20.52 39.32
C ASP A 2 12.43 -19.15 38.64
N ASP A 3 13.46 -18.34 38.80
CA ASP A 3 13.41 -16.89 38.80
C ASP A 3 12.93 -16.27 37.49
N ALA A 4 11.79 -15.59 37.55
CA ALA A 4 11.49 -14.51 36.63
C ALA A 4 12.51 -13.41 36.90
N GLU A 5 13.57 -13.33 36.10
CA GLU A 5 14.48 -12.19 36.07
C GLU A 5 13.63 -10.93 35.96
N ALA A 6 13.54 -10.20 37.08
CA ALA A 6 12.91 -8.91 37.13
C ALA A 6 13.57 -8.00 36.08
N PRO A 7 12.82 -7.08 35.45
CA PRO A 7 13.44 -6.04 34.63
C PRO A 7 14.59 -5.42 35.42
N PRO A 8 15.70 -5.02 34.78
CA PRO A 8 16.88 -4.54 35.48
C PRO A 8 16.47 -3.59 36.60
N SER A 9 16.91 -3.92 37.83
CA SER A 9 16.72 -3.06 39.00
C SER A 9 16.99 -1.62 38.56
N PRO A 10 16.11 -0.65 38.88
CA PRO A 10 16.30 0.75 38.51
C PRO A 10 17.51 1.32 39.25
N ALA A 11 18.70 0.96 38.80
CA ALA A 11 19.94 1.57 39.18
C ALA A 11 19.97 2.94 38.49
N ALA A 12 19.91 3.96 39.35
CA ALA A 12 19.90 5.39 39.06
C ALA A 12 18.57 5.94 38.50
N THR A 13 17.94 6.75 39.35
CA THR A 13 16.91 7.77 39.06
C THR A 13 17.27 8.76 37.93
N ASP A 14 18.43 8.62 37.28
CA ASP A 14 18.93 9.38 36.13
C ASP A 14 18.92 8.61 34.78
N SER A 15 18.36 7.40 34.75
CA SER A 15 18.32 6.54 33.57
C SER A 15 17.25 6.97 32.56
N ILE A 16 17.66 7.12 31.30
CA ILE A 16 16.83 7.39 30.11
C ILE A 16 15.74 6.31 29.92
N TYR A 17 15.91 5.15 30.56
CA TYR A 17 15.01 3.99 30.54
C TYR A 17 14.01 3.92 31.70
N ALA A 18 13.95 4.93 32.58
CA ALA A 18 12.92 5.01 33.63
C ALA A 18 11.49 4.91 33.07
N GLN A 19 11.30 5.18 31.78
CA GLN A 19 10.05 5.02 31.05
C GLN A 19 9.55 3.57 30.89
N TYR A 20 10.41 2.55 31.01
CA TYR A 20 9.98 1.15 30.99
C TYR A 20 8.97 0.83 32.09
N ALA A 21 8.97 1.59 33.19
CA ALA A 21 7.93 1.51 34.21
C ALA A 21 6.52 1.85 33.69
N SER A 22 6.39 2.45 32.50
CA SER A 22 5.11 2.77 31.83
C SER A 22 4.78 1.84 30.66
N THR A 23 5.76 1.13 30.11
CA THR A 23 5.57 0.10 29.08
C THR A 23 4.83 -1.10 29.67
N ARG A 24 3.79 -1.57 28.99
CA ARG A 24 2.98 -2.71 29.41
C ARG A 24 2.82 -3.67 28.25
N ASP A 25 2.62 -4.93 28.56
CA ASP A 25 2.12 -5.89 27.60
C ASP A 25 0.75 -5.40 27.06
N ALA A 26 0.64 -5.23 25.75
CA ALA A 26 -0.54 -4.65 25.10
C ALA A 26 -1.77 -5.58 25.11
N VAL A 27 -1.56 -6.87 25.40
CA VAL A 27 -2.56 -7.95 25.44
C VAL A 27 -3.08 -8.11 26.86
N VAL A 28 -2.20 -8.30 27.85
CA VAL A 28 -2.60 -8.58 29.25
C VAL A 28 -2.60 -7.34 30.16
N GLY A 29 -1.98 -6.24 29.74
CA GLY A 29 -1.86 -5.01 30.53
C GLY A 29 -0.89 -5.10 31.71
N GLY A 30 -0.18 -6.22 31.84
CA GLY A 30 0.82 -6.51 32.86
C GLY A 30 2.23 -6.03 32.47
N PRO A 31 3.27 -6.38 33.26
CA PRO A 31 4.66 -6.11 32.89
C PRO A 31 5.03 -6.87 31.61
N VAL A 32 6.01 -6.35 30.88
CA VAL A 32 6.60 -7.04 29.72
C VAL A 32 7.43 -8.23 30.20
N THR A 33 7.20 -9.41 29.62
CA THR A 33 7.92 -10.67 29.93
C THR A 33 8.40 -11.33 28.63
N LYS A 34 9.18 -12.42 28.73
CA LYS A 34 9.61 -13.24 27.58
C LYS A 34 8.45 -13.76 26.70
N ASP A 35 7.23 -13.81 27.25
CA ASP A 35 6.02 -14.22 26.52
C ASP A 35 5.28 -13.05 25.85
N THR A 36 5.69 -11.80 26.14
CA THR A 36 5.09 -10.60 25.56
C THR A 36 5.42 -10.52 24.09
N THR A 37 4.39 -10.35 23.28
CA THR A 37 4.51 -10.25 21.81
C THR A 37 4.26 -8.85 21.28
N LEU A 38 3.53 -8.03 22.06
CA LEU A 38 3.24 -6.64 21.76
C LEU A 38 3.35 -5.84 23.05
N ALA A 39 4.08 -4.74 23.02
CA ALA A 39 4.19 -3.81 24.13
C ALA A 39 3.65 -2.43 23.73
N THR A 40 3.01 -1.76 24.67
CA THR A 40 2.53 -0.39 24.44
C THR A 40 3.71 0.57 24.35
N LEU A 41 3.73 1.43 23.32
CA LEU A 41 4.68 2.53 23.26
C LEU A 41 4.44 3.49 24.43
N CYS A 42 5.51 4.12 24.90
CA CYS A 42 5.40 5.14 25.94
C CYS A 42 4.65 6.37 25.40
N GLY A 43 3.42 6.58 25.90
CA GLY A 43 2.57 7.71 25.49
C GLY A 43 3.14 9.07 25.88
N HIS A 44 3.18 10.00 24.92
CA HIS A 44 3.68 11.38 25.08
C HIS A 44 2.77 12.35 25.86
N GLU A 45 1.66 11.86 26.44
CA GLU A 45 0.54 12.71 26.93
C GLU A 45 0.77 13.37 28.31
N ASN A 46 1.82 13.01 29.08
CA ASN A 46 2.06 13.56 30.43
C ASN A 46 3.39 14.32 30.60
N VAL A 47 3.61 15.33 29.76
CA VAL A 47 4.82 16.20 29.60
C VAL A 47 5.35 16.88 30.88
N LYS A 48 4.74 16.65 32.06
CA LYS A 48 5.15 17.31 33.31
C LYS A 48 6.44 16.76 33.92
N ARG A 49 7.02 15.67 33.41
CA ARG A 49 8.28 15.08 33.93
C ARG A 49 9.47 15.40 33.01
N PRO A 50 10.59 15.97 33.51
CA PRO A 50 11.79 16.29 32.72
C PRO A 50 12.34 15.14 31.87
N GLN A 51 12.27 13.90 32.38
CA GLN A 51 12.72 12.70 31.67
C GLN A 51 11.95 12.43 30.36
N GLN A 52 10.65 12.74 30.32
CA GLN A 52 9.84 12.58 29.10
C GLN A 52 10.17 13.62 28.02
N ARG A 53 10.79 14.74 28.40
CA ARG A 53 11.24 15.77 27.47
C ARG A 53 12.51 15.33 26.75
N LEU A 54 13.51 14.84 27.49
CA LEU A 54 14.74 14.28 26.91
C LEU A 54 14.43 13.14 25.92
N VAL A 55 13.49 12.26 26.27
CA VAL A 55 13.06 11.17 25.36
C VAL A 55 12.49 11.71 24.05
N LYS A 56 11.66 12.77 24.08
CA LYS A 56 11.17 13.41 22.86
C LYS A 56 12.27 14.08 22.05
N ASP A 57 13.24 14.69 22.74
CA ASP A 57 14.38 15.34 22.11
C ASP A 57 15.27 14.29 21.41
N LEU A 58 15.51 13.13 22.04
CA LEU A 58 16.31 12.03 21.47
C LEU A 58 15.57 11.17 20.45
N SER A 59 14.24 11.08 20.54
CA SER A 59 13.43 10.37 19.56
C SER A 59 13.16 11.22 18.31
N GLY A 60 13.64 12.46 18.23
CA GLY A 60 13.38 13.34 17.08
C GLY A 60 11.95 13.88 16.97
N VAL A 61 11.10 13.61 17.97
CA VAL A 61 9.72 14.15 18.05
C VAL A 61 9.75 15.65 18.41
N SER A 62 10.80 16.11 19.08
CA SER A 62 11.06 17.52 19.36
C SER A 62 11.89 18.13 18.23
N THR A 63 11.37 19.14 17.54
CA THR A 63 11.98 19.75 16.35
C THR A 63 12.78 21.02 16.68
N PHE A 64 13.64 20.98 17.71
CA PHE A 64 14.51 22.13 17.97
C PHE A 64 15.60 22.20 16.90
N ALA A 65 15.94 23.41 16.46
CA ALA A 65 16.95 23.64 15.42
C ALA A 65 17.65 24.95 15.70
N ILE A 66 18.98 24.91 15.77
CA ILE A 66 19.78 26.02 16.28
C ILE A 66 20.55 26.65 15.12
N PRO A 67 20.38 27.94 14.83
CA PRO A 67 21.18 28.62 13.83
C PRO A 67 22.67 28.50 14.16
N CYS A 68 23.49 28.19 13.17
CA CYS A 68 24.92 28.06 13.35
C CYS A 68 25.71 28.62 12.15
N ARG A 69 27.02 28.81 12.35
CA ARG A 69 28.00 28.93 11.27
C ARG A 69 28.80 27.65 11.18
N MET A 70 29.20 27.27 9.97
CA MET A 70 30.00 26.08 9.73
C MET A 70 31.34 26.45 9.11
N HIS A 71 32.40 25.93 9.69
CA HIS A 71 33.78 26.11 9.27
C HIS A 71 34.41 24.75 9.02
N ILE A 72 35.11 24.58 7.91
CA ILE A 72 35.74 23.31 7.50
C ILE A 72 37.24 23.55 7.35
N GLU A 73 38.06 22.72 7.97
CA GLU A 73 39.53 22.81 7.87
C GLU A 73 40.01 22.47 6.44
N ASP A 74 40.88 23.31 5.87
CA ASP A 74 41.46 23.13 4.54
C ASP A 74 42.96 22.83 4.66
N ASP A 75 43.39 21.66 4.17
CA ASP A 75 44.79 21.21 4.21
C ASP A 75 45.72 22.04 3.31
N SER A 76 45.20 22.96 2.49
CA SER A 76 45.93 23.56 1.35
C SER A 76 46.06 25.09 1.31
N GLN A 77 45.63 25.84 2.35
CA GLN A 77 45.55 27.32 2.33
C GLN A 77 46.26 28.00 3.52
N GLU A 78 46.62 29.29 3.38
CA GLU A 78 47.17 30.15 4.46
C GLU A 78 46.13 30.48 5.55
N GLN A 79 44.84 30.27 5.30
CA GLN A 79 43.77 30.33 6.31
C GLN A 79 43.37 28.91 6.75
N PRO A 80 43.28 28.63 8.06
CA PRO A 80 43.06 27.26 8.54
C PRO A 80 41.63 26.73 8.32
N PHE A 81 40.64 27.59 8.08
CA PHE A 81 39.24 27.19 7.91
C PHE A 81 38.55 27.93 6.77
N THR A 82 37.76 27.19 5.99
CA THR A 82 36.81 27.71 5.01
C THR A 82 35.43 27.83 5.64
N THR A 83 34.89 29.04 5.70
CA THR A 83 33.51 29.31 6.18
C THR A 83 32.50 29.01 5.08
N VAL A 84 31.49 28.21 5.41
CA VAL A 84 30.39 27.82 4.52
C VAL A 84 29.10 28.55 4.96
N PRO A 85 28.32 29.13 4.02
CA PRO A 85 28.55 29.20 2.57
C PRO A 85 29.66 30.21 2.20
N LEU A 86 30.30 30.01 1.05
CA LEU A 86 31.25 30.96 0.49
C LEU A 86 30.53 32.26 0.09
N ARG A 87 31.16 33.43 0.30
CA ARG A 87 30.57 34.79 0.07
C ARG A 87 30.15 35.08 -1.38
N SER A 88 30.24 34.10 -2.29
CA SER A 88 30.10 34.26 -3.74
C SER A 88 28.74 33.79 -4.32
N THR A 89 27.66 33.78 -3.56
CA THR A 89 26.31 33.65 -4.16
C THR A 89 25.67 35.03 -4.26
N LYS A 90 25.78 35.65 -5.46
CA LYS A 90 25.01 36.85 -5.79
C LYS A 90 23.51 36.51 -5.64
N SER A 91 22.90 36.97 -4.55
CA SER A 91 21.44 37.18 -4.31
C SER A 91 20.59 36.17 -3.51
N SER A 92 21.15 35.17 -2.79
CA SER A 92 20.35 34.27 -1.92
C SER A 92 21.02 34.00 -0.58
N GLY A 93 20.36 34.34 0.53
CA GLY A 93 20.87 34.00 1.87
C GLY A 93 20.77 32.49 2.13
N CYS A 94 21.80 31.89 2.70
CA CYS A 94 21.75 30.52 3.23
C CYS A 94 21.68 30.60 4.75
N GLU A 95 20.65 29.99 5.34
CA GLU A 95 20.56 29.77 6.79
C GLU A 95 21.07 28.34 7.07
N ILE A 96 21.96 28.19 8.05
CA ILE A 96 22.46 26.87 8.47
C ILE A 96 21.90 26.58 9.85
N LEU A 97 21.32 25.39 10.03
CA LEU A 97 20.74 24.95 11.29
C LEU A 97 21.37 23.64 11.74
N PHE A 98 21.57 23.52 13.05
CA PHE A 98 22.13 22.36 13.70
C PHE A 98 21.11 21.67 14.61
N ARG A 99 21.10 20.34 14.60
CA ARG A 99 20.39 19.51 15.59
C ARG A 99 20.99 18.11 15.72
N PHE A 100 20.61 17.39 16.78
CA PHE A 100 20.89 15.96 16.93
C PHE A 100 19.68 15.13 16.49
N VAL A 101 19.94 13.98 15.87
CA VAL A 101 18.89 13.04 15.43
C VAL A 101 19.21 11.61 15.86
N ASN A 102 18.18 10.74 15.88
CA ASN A 102 18.28 9.29 16.07
C ASN A 102 19.06 8.83 17.32
N GLY A 103 18.99 9.60 18.41
CA GLY A 103 19.84 9.43 19.60
C GLY A 103 19.78 8.07 20.30
N PHE A 104 18.75 7.25 20.06
CA PHE A 104 18.61 5.93 20.66
C PHE A 104 19.16 4.76 19.84
N VAL A 105 19.32 4.92 18.53
CA VAL A 105 19.63 3.81 17.59
C VAL A 105 20.85 4.10 16.72
N ALA A 106 20.99 5.33 16.24
CA ALA A 106 22.00 5.77 15.29
C ALA A 106 22.26 7.28 15.49
N PRO A 107 22.87 7.69 16.63
CA PRO A 107 23.04 9.09 16.95
C PRO A 107 23.85 9.81 15.87
N ALA A 108 23.33 10.93 15.38
CA ALA A 108 24.01 11.75 14.38
C ALA A 108 23.86 13.26 14.65
N VAL A 109 24.87 14.01 14.20
CA VAL A 109 24.81 15.47 14.05
C VAL A 109 24.20 15.79 12.69
N ARG A 110 23.05 16.46 12.69
CA ARG A 110 22.38 16.93 11.47
C ARG A 110 22.64 18.42 11.26
N VAL A 111 23.15 18.75 10.08
CA VAL A 111 23.33 20.13 9.62
C VAL A 111 22.41 20.36 8.42
N GLU A 112 21.47 21.29 8.54
CA GLU A 112 20.51 21.68 7.49
C GLU A 112 20.95 22.98 6.84
N PHE A 113 21.07 22.99 5.53
CA PHE A 113 21.38 24.15 4.71
C PHE A 113 20.11 24.62 4.00
N ARG A 114 19.59 25.79 4.39
CA ARG A 114 18.37 26.39 3.83
C ARG A 114 18.73 27.53 2.89
N PHE A 115 18.67 27.27 1.60
CA PHE A 115 18.92 28.24 0.55
C PHE A 115 17.64 29.00 0.24
N ILE A 116 17.69 30.31 0.42
CA ILE A 116 16.53 31.19 0.26
C ILE A 116 16.60 31.88 -1.11
N GLY A 117 15.73 31.47 -2.03
CA GLY A 117 15.66 32.03 -3.38
C GLY A 117 15.18 33.50 -3.42
N PRO A 118 15.39 34.19 -4.55
CA PRO A 118 14.96 35.58 -4.74
C PRO A 118 13.43 35.71 -4.70
N GLY A 119 12.89 36.62 -3.89
CA GLY A 119 11.43 36.83 -3.77
C GLY A 119 11.01 37.70 -2.57
N ARG A 120 9.70 38.05 -2.49
CA ARG A 120 9.10 38.69 -1.30
C ARG A 120 9.00 37.68 -0.15
N ALA A 121 9.11 38.11 1.11
CA ALA A 121 9.21 37.24 2.29
C ALA A 121 8.22 36.06 2.35
N ASN A 122 7.00 36.20 1.83
CA ASN A 122 5.97 35.16 1.85
C ASN A 122 5.95 34.22 0.63
N THR A 123 6.82 34.43 -0.37
CA THR A 123 6.87 33.63 -1.61
C THR A 123 8.30 33.19 -1.97
N ARG A 124 9.25 33.31 -1.04
CA ARG A 124 10.62 32.83 -1.27
C ARG A 124 10.61 31.31 -1.28
N GLU A 125 11.15 30.74 -2.34
CA GLU A 125 11.39 29.31 -2.40
C GLU A 125 12.54 28.97 -1.46
N VAL A 126 12.32 28.07 -0.51
CA VAL A 126 13.34 27.58 0.40
C VAL A 126 13.71 26.17 -0.03
N ARG A 127 14.98 26.00 -0.42
CA ARG A 127 15.55 24.69 -0.75
C ARG A 127 16.37 24.23 0.44
N VAL A 128 16.20 22.96 0.82
CA VAL A 128 16.88 22.40 2.00
C VAL A 128 17.74 21.24 1.54
N ALA A 129 19.00 21.24 1.96
CA ALA A 129 19.87 20.08 1.90
C ALA A 129 20.36 19.75 3.31
N CYS A 130 20.48 18.47 3.65
CA CYS A 130 20.93 18.05 4.98
C CYS A 130 22.13 17.13 4.88
N LEU A 131 23.06 17.27 5.82
CA LEU A 131 24.15 16.34 6.06
C LEU A 131 24.01 15.76 7.47
N ASP A 132 23.98 14.44 7.55
CA ASP A 132 23.95 13.69 8.82
C ASP A 132 25.32 13.03 9.03
N PHE A 133 26.01 13.47 10.08
CA PHE A 133 27.30 12.95 10.52
C PHE A 133 27.10 12.00 11.69
N HIS A 134 27.21 10.71 11.39
CA HIS A 134 26.94 9.60 12.31
C HIS A 134 28.06 9.40 13.34
N PHE A 135 27.72 9.23 14.62
CA PHE A 135 28.71 8.98 15.70
C PHE A 135 29.34 7.60 15.62
N ASN A 136 28.61 6.58 15.15
CA ASN A 136 29.09 5.20 15.06
C ASN A 136 28.94 4.66 13.63
N ASN A 137 29.58 3.53 13.36
CA ASN A 137 29.71 3.01 12.01
C ASN A 137 28.37 2.52 11.41
N CYS A 138 27.89 3.19 10.36
CA CYS A 138 26.73 2.84 9.55
C CYS A 138 27.10 2.12 8.22
N GLU A 139 28.31 1.54 8.14
CA GLU A 139 29.02 0.94 6.98
C GLU A 139 30.04 1.85 6.26
N GLY A 140 30.59 2.85 6.95
CA GLY A 140 31.79 3.55 6.49
C GLY A 140 31.94 5.02 6.89
N LYS A 141 31.23 5.52 7.90
CA LYS A 141 31.30 6.91 8.41
C LYS A 141 31.14 6.93 9.92
N GLN A 142 32.04 7.63 10.63
CA GLN A 142 32.16 7.59 12.09
C GLN A 142 32.80 8.88 12.60
N LEU A 143 31.97 9.86 12.94
CA LEU A 143 32.39 11.08 13.61
C LEU A 143 33.30 10.75 14.82
N SER A 144 34.44 11.42 14.92
CA SER A 144 35.40 11.27 16.03
C SER A 144 35.77 12.62 16.65
N ASP A 145 36.42 12.56 17.83
CA ASP A 145 36.93 13.73 18.54
C ASP A 145 35.88 14.82 18.79
N PHE A 146 34.62 14.43 18.99
CA PHE A 146 33.52 15.33 19.31
C PHE A 146 33.80 16.08 20.61
N ARG A 147 33.84 17.41 20.55
CA ARG A 147 34.01 18.30 21.69
C ARG A 147 33.04 19.46 21.57
N PHE A 148 32.65 20.02 22.70
CA PHE A 148 31.89 21.25 22.73
C PHE A 148 32.37 22.16 23.86
N THR A 149 32.25 23.47 23.67
CA THR A 149 32.50 24.50 24.67
C THR A 149 31.23 25.33 24.83
N THR A 150 30.91 25.76 26.06
CA THR A 150 29.72 26.57 26.33
C THR A 150 30.04 27.72 27.25
N ASP A 151 29.62 28.93 26.88
CA ASP A 151 29.55 30.08 27.77
C ASP A 151 28.08 30.47 28.01
N HIS A 152 27.57 30.15 29.19
CA HIS A 152 26.20 30.47 29.58
C HIS A 152 25.94 31.96 29.79
N ARG A 153 26.98 32.77 30.07
CA ARG A 153 26.84 34.22 30.27
C ARG A 153 26.73 34.94 28.93
N GLU A 154 27.57 34.53 27.98
CA GLU A 154 27.60 35.11 26.63
C GLU A 154 26.62 34.43 25.66
N ARG A 155 25.99 33.33 26.10
CA ARG A 155 25.12 32.47 25.29
C ARG A 155 25.85 32.03 24.00
N LEU A 156 27.04 31.46 24.19
CA LEU A 156 27.87 30.92 23.13
C LEU A 156 28.03 29.41 23.31
N CYS A 157 28.06 28.67 22.21
CA CYS A 157 28.33 27.25 22.21
C CYS A 157 29.03 26.88 20.90
N ASP A 158 30.23 26.31 21.00
CA ASP A 158 30.97 25.84 19.84
C ASP A 158 31.07 24.32 19.88
N ILE A 159 31.02 23.69 18.70
CA ILE A 159 31.10 22.24 18.55
C ILE A 159 32.17 21.90 17.51
N ASP A 160 33.10 21.03 17.89
CA ASP A 160 34.22 20.56 17.06
C ASP A 160 34.16 19.05 16.89
N PHE A 161 34.39 18.56 15.68
CA PHE A 161 34.48 17.12 15.42
C PHE A 161 35.18 16.81 14.10
N ILE A 162 35.69 15.58 13.98
CA ILE A 162 36.30 15.06 12.76
C ILE A 162 35.31 14.09 12.10
N VAL A 163 35.12 14.22 10.79
CA VAL A 163 34.23 13.34 10.01
C VAL A 163 34.97 12.61 8.92
N ASN A 164 34.45 11.45 8.54
CA ASN A 164 34.91 10.67 7.39
C ASN A 164 33.73 10.43 6.42
N GLY A 165 32.98 11.49 6.13
CA GLY A 165 31.80 11.48 5.28
C GLY A 165 30.48 11.61 6.05
N ALA A 166 29.40 11.94 5.32
CA ALA A 166 28.02 12.09 5.82
C ALA A 166 27.00 11.39 4.92
N THR A 167 25.82 11.09 5.45
CA THR A 167 24.63 10.79 4.62
C THR A 167 23.94 12.08 4.23
N CYS A 168 23.20 12.07 3.12
CA CYS A 168 22.68 13.29 2.52
C CYS A 168 21.19 13.23 2.17
N GLU A 169 20.50 14.37 2.26
CA GLU A 169 19.09 14.57 1.89
C GLU A 169 18.95 15.90 1.13
N GLY A 170 18.07 15.98 0.14
CA GLY A 170 17.68 17.21 -0.55
C GLY A 170 18.67 17.78 -1.58
N PHE A 171 19.80 17.10 -1.83
CA PHE A 171 20.86 17.61 -2.71
C PHE A 171 20.43 17.81 -4.17
N ILE A 172 19.54 16.99 -4.70
CA ILE A 172 19.13 17.10 -6.12
C ILE A 172 18.38 18.40 -6.41
N TYR A 173 17.48 18.80 -5.52
CA TYR A 173 16.76 20.07 -5.69
C TYR A 173 17.69 21.27 -5.63
N LEU A 174 18.73 21.15 -4.82
CA LEU A 174 19.74 22.17 -4.70
C LEU A 174 20.53 22.31 -6.01
N GLU A 175 20.98 21.18 -6.59
CA GLU A 175 21.67 21.13 -7.89
C GLU A 175 20.86 21.74 -9.05
N GLN A 176 19.55 21.46 -9.09
CA GLN A 176 18.65 21.98 -10.13
C GLN A 176 18.50 23.51 -10.08
N SER A 177 18.73 24.14 -8.92
CA SER A 177 18.40 25.54 -8.66
C SER A 177 19.62 26.48 -8.70
N VAL A 178 20.79 26.01 -8.25
CA VAL A 178 22.01 26.82 -8.14
C VAL A 178 22.91 26.67 -9.38
N GLY A 179 22.65 25.65 -10.22
CA GLY A 179 23.49 25.29 -11.36
C GLY A 179 24.66 24.39 -10.95
N GLN A 180 25.25 23.68 -11.91
CA GLN A 180 26.32 22.68 -11.65
C GLN A 180 27.67 23.28 -11.19
N GLN A 181 27.80 24.61 -11.10
CA GLN A 181 29.05 25.32 -10.81
C GLN A 181 28.91 26.23 -9.57
N ASP A 182 28.59 25.65 -8.41
CA ASP A 182 28.60 26.36 -7.13
C ASP A 182 29.62 25.71 -6.19
N GLU A 183 30.64 26.48 -5.82
CA GLU A 183 31.74 26.04 -4.96
C GLU A 183 31.25 25.56 -3.58
N THR A 184 30.16 26.11 -3.06
CA THR A 184 29.53 25.66 -1.81
C THR A 184 29.00 24.25 -1.97
N LEU A 185 28.33 23.95 -3.09
CA LEU A 185 27.81 22.59 -3.36
C LEU A 185 28.91 21.57 -3.54
N ASP A 186 30.00 21.95 -4.20
CA ASP A 186 31.15 21.05 -4.38
C ASP A 186 31.84 20.73 -3.04
N ILE A 187 31.96 21.73 -2.14
CA ILE A 187 32.42 21.50 -0.77
C ILE A 187 31.46 20.55 -0.04
N LEU A 188 30.14 20.79 -0.08
CA LEU A 188 29.17 19.92 0.59
C LEU A 188 29.18 18.48 0.03
N ARG A 189 29.32 18.30 -1.28
CA ARG A 189 29.47 16.98 -1.91
C ARG A 189 30.74 16.27 -1.46
N SER A 190 31.84 17.01 -1.29
CA SER A 190 33.09 16.45 -0.78
C SER A 190 32.93 15.83 0.62
N LEU A 191 31.95 16.31 1.41
CA LEU A 191 31.63 15.77 2.73
C LEU A 191 30.74 14.51 2.69
N ILE A 192 30.19 14.11 1.53
CA ILE A 192 29.35 12.91 1.42
C ILE A 192 30.23 11.66 1.20
N GLY A 193 31.39 11.76 0.55
CA GLY A 193 32.27 10.61 0.31
C GLY A 193 33.01 10.14 1.55
N SER A 194 33.30 8.83 1.65
CA SER A 194 34.28 8.31 2.62
C SER A 194 35.66 8.26 1.95
N GLY A 195 36.71 8.71 2.66
CA GLY A 195 38.08 8.66 2.13
C GLY A 195 39.01 9.79 2.59
N HIS A 196 38.47 10.93 3.01
CA HIS A 196 39.25 12.04 3.55
C HIS A 196 38.63 12.51 4.86
N LYS A 197 39.43 12.56 5.93
CA LYS A 197 39.00 13.14 7.20
C LYS A 197 38.91 14.65 7.06
N ARG A 198 37.84 15.24 7.60
CA ARG A 198 37.64 16.70 7.64
C ARG A 198 37.31 17.11 9.07
N THR A 199 37.94 18.17 9.54
CA THR A 199 37.56 18.81 10.80
C THR A 199 36.45 19.82 10.53
N ILE A 200 35.37 19.72 11.29
CA ILE A 200 34.23 20.62 11.23
C ILE A 200 34.14 21.37 12.55
N HIS A 201 34.03 22.69 12.46
CA HIS A 201 33.75 23.58 13.58
C HIS A 201 32.40 24.27 13.35
N LEU A 202 31.50 24.15 14.33
CA LEU A 202 30.17 24.76 14.31
C LEU A 202 30.05 25.81 15.43
N GLU A 203 29.85 27.07 15.07
CA GLU A 203 29.56 28.18 15.99
C GLU A 203 28.03 28.30 16.14
N LEU A 204 27.46 27.92 17.30
CA LEU A 204 26.01 27.98 17.52
C LEU A 204 25.56 29.37 17.97
N LEU A 205 24.61 29.96 17.25
CA LEU A 205 24.08 31.30 17.48
C LEU A 205 22.93 31.28 18.50
N LEU A 206 23.23 30.95 19.77
CA LEU A 206 22.21 30.80 20.81
C LEU A 206 21.49 32.12 21.13
N GLN A 207 22.10 33.27 20.86
CA GLN A 207 21.49 34.59 21.06
C GLN A 207 20.19 34.74 20.25
N GLU A 208 20.12 34.12 19.08
CA GLU A 208 18.97 34.11 18.17
C GLU A 208 17.99 32.95 18.46
N THR A 209 18.31 32.09 19.42
CA THR A 209 17.58 30.85 19.73
C THR A 209 16.66 31.01 20.95
N PRO A 210 15.41 30.51 20.91
CA PRO A 210 14.53 30.52 22.08
C PRO A 210 15.11 29.73 23.26
N GLN A 211 14.98 30.23 24.50
CA GLN A 211 15.46 29.56 25.72
C GLN A 211 14.99 28.10 25.88
N ARG A 212 13.82 27.78 25.33
CA ARG A 212 13.28 26.41 25.37
C ARG A 212 14.15 25.43 24.58
N GLU A 213 14.64 25.85 23.42
CA GLU A 213 15.47 25.05 22.51
C GLU A 213 16.91 24.96 23.04
N GLU A 214 17.42 26.05 23.58
CA GLU A 214 18.69 26.07 24.31
C GLU A 214 18.70 25.06 25.48
N GLY A 215 17.61 24.99 26.26
CA GLY A 215 17.47 23.97 27.30
C GLY A 215 17.42 22.53 26.79
N ALA A 216 16.91 22.29 25.57
CA ALA A 216 16.90 20.96 24.94
C ALA A 216 18.31 20.58 24.48
N LEU A 217 19.04 21.51 23.85
CA LEU A 217 20.44 21.33 23.47
C LEU A 217 21.30 20.87 24.65
N TYR A 218 21.29 21.62 25.75
CA TYR A 218 22.13 21.29 26.90
C TYR A 218 21.75 19.94 27.54
N ASN A 219 20.48 19.53 27.48
CA ASN A 219 20.09 18.21 27.98
C ASN A 219 20.70 17.08 27.13
N VAL A 220 20.82 17.27 25.82
CA VAL A 220 21.46 16.31 24.92
C VAL A 220 22.98 16.36 25.06
N LEU A 221 23.60 17.55 25.02
CA LEU A 221 25.06 17.71 25.13
C LEU A 221 25.65 17.07 26.39
N LYS A 222 24.95 17.16 27.53
CA LYS A 222 25.38 16.50 28.77
C LYS A 222 25.50 14.97 28.65
N ARG A 223 24.86 14.36 27.65
CA ARG A 223 24.82 12.91 27.40
C ARG A 223 25.70 12.49 26.21
N LEU A 224 26.49 13.41 25.64
CA LEU A 224 27.41 13.16 24.52
C LEU A 224 28.87 13.15 25.00
N PRO A 225 29.83 12.70 24.17
CA PRO A 225 31.26 12.80 24.50
C PRO A 225 31.65 14.20 24.96
N THR A 226 32.52 14.31 25.97
CA THR A 226 32.91 15.56 26.68
C THR A 226 31.83 16.20 27.57
N GLY A 227 30.60 15.67 27.58
CA GLY A 227 29.55 16.08 28.52
C GLY A 227 29.79 15.63 29.97
N ASN A 228 29.07 16.24 30.92
CA ASN A 228 29.20 15.97 32.35
C ASN A 228 28.16 14.98 32.91
N GLY A 229 27.41 14.28 32.05
CA GLY A 229 26.43 13.27 32.42
C GLY A 229 26.72 11.88 31.81
N PRO A 230 25.89 10.87 32.10
CA PRO A 230 26.04 9.54 31.52
C PRO A 230 25.85 9.58 30.00
N LEU A 231 26.72 8.93 29.23
CA LEU A 231 26.59 8.87 27.78
C LEU A 231 25.26 8.25 27.35
N LEU A 232 24.79 8.64 26.16
CA LEU A 232 23.71 7.94 25.48
C LEU A 232 24.13 6.47 25.26
N PRO A 233 23.25 5.50 25.54
CA PRO A 233 23.52 4.06 25.39
C PRO A 233 23.94 3.66 23.98
N SER A 234 23.52 4.40 22.97
CA SER A 234 23.87 4.18 21.56
C SER A 234 25.30 4.62 21.21
N ILE A 235 25.95 5.45 22.04
CA ILE A 235 27.32 5.91 21.78
C ILE A 235 28.30 4.76 22.04
N GLY A 236 29.21 4.51 21.09
CA GLY A 236 30.18 3.41 21.17
C GLY A 236 29.65 2.04 20.70
N HIS A 237 28.39 1.98 20.25
CA HIS A 237 27.76 0.78 19.70
C HIS A 237 27.53 0.93 18.20
N ALA A 238 27.53 -0.19 17.46
CA ALA A 238 27.18 -0.16 16.04
C ALA A 238 25.73 0.34 15.87
N GLU A 239 25.47 1.05 14.79
CA GLU A 239 24.13 1.59 14.55
C GLU A 239 23.13 0.47 14.36
N TYR A 240 21.94 0.63 14.95
CA TYR A 240 20.88 -0.38 14.92
C TYR A 240 21.28 -1.74 15.52
N GLN A 241 22.37 -1.84 16.29
CA GLN A 241 22.84 -3.07 16.96
C GLN A 241 21.84 -3.67 17.94
N ASN A 242 20.89 -2.86 18.41
CA ASN A 242 19.79 -3.29 19.27
C ASN A 242 18.79 -4.21 18.54
N PHE A 243 18.80 -4.19 17.21
CA PHE A 243 18.07 -5.14 16.37
C PHE A 243 18.97 -6.34 16.05
N ALA A 244 18.38 -7.53 15.94
CA ALA A 244 19.14 -8.71 15.55
C ALA A 244 19.80 -8.51 14.17
N THR A 245 20.98 -9.10 13.97
CA THR A 245 21.64 -9.02 12.67
C THR A 245 20.84 -9.78 11.63
N PHE A 246 20.94 -9.36 10.37
CA PHE A 246 20.33 -10.09 9.26
C PHE A 246 20.71 -11.59 9.26
N GLN A 247 21.97 -11.92 9.55
CA GLN A 247 22.43 -13.30 9.66
C GLN A 247 21.69 -14.08 10.77
N ALA A 248 21.46 -13.46 11.94
CA ALA A 248 20.70 -14.08 13.02
C ALA A 248 19.26 -14.39 12.61
N TYR A 249 18.61 -13.52 11.85
CA TYR A 249 17.25 -13.76 11.33
C TYR A 249 17.21 -14.94 10.34
N ARG A 250 18.22 -15.09 9.48
CA ARG A 250 18.28 -16.23 8.55
C ARG A 250 18.47 -17.54 9.27
N GLU A 251 19.46 -17.62 10.16
CA GLU A 251 19.71 -18.85 10.94
C GLU A 251 18.47 -19.25 11.74
N TYR A 252 17.76 -18.27 12.28
CA TYR A 252 16.49 -18.46 12.94
C TYR A 252 15.44 -19.12 12.00
N ARG A 253 15.30 -18.62 10.77
CA ARG A 253 14.31 -19.09 9.81
C ARG A 253 14.62 -20.50 9.29
N GLU A 254 15.89 -20.80 9.06
CA GLU A 254 16.35 -22.12 8.61
C GLU A 254 16.13 -23.21 9.64
N ARG A 255 16.30 -22.90 10.93
CA ARG A 255 16.15 -23.87 12.03
C ARG A 255 14.70 -24.27 12.30
N ARG A 256 13.69 -23.50 11.84
CA ARG A 256 12.24 -23.72 12.01
C ARG A 256 11.71 -24.00 13.44
N ASP A 257 12.56 -24.01 14.46
CA ASP A 257 12.23 -24.40 15.84
C ASP A 257 12.07 -23.24 16.82
N MET A 258 12.56 -22.03 16.50
CA MET A 258 12.33 -20.82 17.30
C MET A 258 11.12 -20.05 16.73
N ARG A 259 10.51 -19.10 17.45
CA ARG A 259 9.49 -18.16 16.88
C ARG A 259 10.12 -16.83 16.47
N LEU A 260 9.77 -16.25 15.31
CA LEU A 260 10.41 -15.04 14.76
C LEU A 260 10.23 -13.87 15.73
N ASN A 261 9.16 -13.98 16.52
CA ASN A 261 8.89 -13.26 17.73
C ASN A 261 10.16 -13.04 18.56
N GLU A 262 10.99 -14.03 18.84
CA GLU A 262 12.14 -13.93 19.76
C GLU A 262 13.24 -12.93 19.33
N LEU A 263 13.32 -12.57 18.05
CA LEU A 263 14.32 -11.61 17.55
C LEU A 263 13.78 -10.17 17.45
N CYS A 264 12.45 -10.02 17.47
CA CYS A 264 11.73 -8.74 17.37
C CYS A 264 10.79 -8.50 18.55
N ASP A 265 10.79 -9.34 19.59
CA ASP A 265 9.83 -9.24 20.68
C ASP A 265 10.20 -8.09 21.62
N PRO A 266 9.20 -7.51 22.29
CA PRO A 266 9.43 -6.42 23.21
C PRO A 266 10.40 -6.72 24.34
N TYR A 267 10.42 -7.94 24.88
CA TYR A 267 11.29 -8.28 25.99
C TYR A 267 12.74 -8.33 25.53
N THR A 268 13.06 -9.03 24.44
CA THR A 268 14.41 -9.11 23.89
C THR A 268 14.95 -7.72 23.54
N LEU A 269 14.13 -6.86 22.91
CA LEU A 269 14.54 -5.50 22.55
C LEU A 269 14.73 -4.58 23.78
N MET A 270 13.95 -4.75 24.84
CA MET A 270 14.14 -4.03 26.11
C MET A 270 15.41 -4.44 26.87
N HIS A 271 15.91 -5.65 26.61
CA HIS A 271 17.13 -6.19 27.23
C HIS A 271 18.33 -6.25 26.27
N SER A 272 18.15 -5.76 25.04
CA SER A 272 19.22 -5.64 24.04
C SER A 272 20.26 -4.60 24.47
N THR A 273 21.43 -4.60 23.82
CA THR A 273 22.50 -3.64 24.07
C THR A 273 22.85 -2.91 22.77
N PRO A 274 22.52 -1.61 22.62
CA PRO A 274 21.78 -0.77 23.58
C PRO A 274 20.28 -1.10 23.67
N PRO A 275 19.60 -0.87 24.79
CA PRO A 275 18.18 -1.22 24.90
C PRO A 275 17.26 -0.26 24.12
N LEU A 276 16.19 -0.80 23.49
CA LEU A 276 15.24 -0.01 22.70
C LEU A 276 14.18 0.66 23.60
N PRO A 277 13.96 1.99 23.53
CA PRO A 277 13.06 2.72 24.43
C PRO A 277 11.55 2.49 24.24
N PHE A 278 11.09 1.84 23.16
CA PHE A 278 9.66 1.68 22.81
C PHE A 278 8.90 3.01 22.73
N VAL A 279 9.44 3.94 21.96
CA VAL A 279 8.79 5.22 21.59
C VAL A 279 8.60 5.27 20.07
N PRO A 280 7.69 6.11 19.56
CA PRO A 280 7.62 6.35 18.12
C PRO A 280 8.98 6.83 17.59
N LEU A 281 9.46 6.20 16.52
CA LEU A 281 10.66 6.59 15.79
C LEU A 281 10.20 7.32 14.53
N PRO A 282 10.59 8.59 14.33
CA PRO A 282 10.19 9.36 13.16
C PRO A 282 10.75 8.68 11.91
N HIS A 283 9.96 8.67 10.86
CA HIS A 283 10.38 8.20 9.55
C HIS A 283 10.92 9.36 8.70
N GLY A 284 12.08 9.15 8.08
CA GLY A 284 12.71 10.09 7.15
C GLY A 284 12.57 9.63 5.70
N MET A 285 12.88 10.51 4.74
CA MET A 285 12.87 10.16 3.31
C MET A 285 14.12 9.39 2.87
N VAL A 286 15.17 9.40 3.68
CA VAL A 286 16.47 8.77 3.39
C VAL A 286 16.81 7.73 4.46
N TYR A 287 17.58 6.72 4.07
CA TYR A 287 18.14 5.72 4.98
C TYR A 287 19.66 5.75 4.90
N SER A 288 20.33 5.77 6.04
CA SER A 288 21.79 5.85 6.13
C SER A 288 22.50 4.60 5.64
N SER A 289 21.88 3.42 5.80
CA SER A 289 22.48 2.11 5.53
C SER A 289 21.42 1.05 5.23
N LYS A 290 21.85 -0.07 4.65
CA LYS A 290 20.98 -1.24 4.43
C LYS A 290 20.50 -1.83 5.75
N VAL A 291 21.35 -1.81 6.77
CA VAL A 291 21.03 -2.28 8.12
C VAL A 291 19.91 -1.46 8.75
N GLU A 292 19.97 -0.13 8.64
CA GLU A 292 18.88 0.74 9.09
C GLU A 292 17.56 0.37 8.40
N TYR A 293 17.57 0.36 7.06
CA TYR A 293 16.40 0.07 6.26
C TYR A 293 15.76 -1.25 6.66
N ALA A 294 16.56 -2.32 6.71
CA ALA A 294 16.12 -3.66 7.04
C ALA A 294 15.54 -3.74 8.45
N SER A 295 16.19 -3.12 9.44
CA SER A 295 15.78 -3.16 10.84
C SER A 295 14.44 -2.46 11.07
N ARG A 296 14.27 -1.28 10.47
CA ARG A 296 13.04 -0.48 10.56
C ARG A 296 11.87 -1.15 9.85
N MET A 297 12.09 -1.65 8.63
CA MET A 297 11.06 -2.39 7.89
C MET A 297 10.63 -3.67 8.60
N ARG A 298 11.58 -4.45 9.15
CA ARG A 298 11.26 -5.67 9.93
C ARG A 298 10.41 -5.36 11.15
N MET A 299 10.76 -4.31 11.91
CA MET A 299 9.97 -3.85 13.05
C MET A 299 8.56 -3.46 12.62
N ALA A 300 8.44 -2.65 11.58
CA ALA A 300 7.17 -2.17 11.05
C ALA A 300 6.22 -3.33 10.67
N ILE A 301 6.69 -4.27 9.85
CA ILE A 301 5.87 -5.39 9.37
C ILE A 301 5.56 -6.41 10.47
N SER A 302 6.53 -6.67 11.36
CA SER A 302 6.36 -7.64 12.44
C SER A 302 5.34 -7.15 13.46
N SER A 303 5.44 -5.90 13.90
CA SER A 303 4.46 -5.31 14.82
C SER A 303 3.05 -5.32 14.21
N GLN A 304 2.89 -4.90 12.95
CA GLN A 304 1.58 -4.94 12.29
C GLN A 304 1.03 -6.37 12.17
N HIS A 305 1.89 -7.34 11.84
CA HIS A 305 1.50 -8.74 11.75
C HIS A 305 1.03 -9.29 13.10
N TYR A 306 1.77 -9.03 14.18
CA TYR A 306 1.39 -9.50 15.52
C TYR A 306 0.13 -8.80 16.05
N GLU A 307 -0.09 -7.51 15.77
CA GLU A 307 -1.34 -6.81 16.09
C GLU A 307 -2.56 -7.53 15.46
N ASN A 308 -2.44 -7.90 14.19
CA ASN A 308 -3.48 -8.64 13.47
C ASN A 308 -3.65 -10.06 14.02
N GLN A 309 -2.56 -10.80 14.23
CA GLN A 309 -2.62 -12.16 14.78
C GLN A 309 -3.25 -12.21 16.18
N LYS A 310 -2.89 -11.28 17.07
CA LYS A 310 -3.45 -11.24 18.44
C LYS A 310 -4.93 -10.90 18.46
N SER A 311 -5.37 -10.04 17.54
CA SER A 311 -6.79 -9.77 17.35
C SER A 311 -7.56 -11.03 16.93
N LEU A 312 -7.00 -11.84 16.02
CA LEU A 312 -7.60 -13.13 15.64
C LEU A 312 -7.56 -14.17 16.77
N GLU A 313 -6.50 -14.20 17.56
CA GLU A 313 -6.39 -15.10 18.72
C GLU A 313 -7.44 -14.77 19.80
N PHE A 314 -7.70 -13.49 20.07
CA PHE A 314 -8.77 -13.09 20.97
C PHE A 314 -10.14 -13.48 20.46
N PHE A 315 -10.39 -13.31 19.16
CA PHE A 315 -11.60 -13.80 18.52
C PHE A 315 -11.73 -15.32 18.67
N ALA A 316 -10.67 -16.08 18.42
CA ALA A 316 -10.70 -17.55 18.48
C ALA A 316 -10.88 -18.13 19.89
N ARG A 317 -10.30 -17.49 20.91
CA ARG A 317 -10.30 -17.97 22.31
C ARG A 317 -11.55 -17.57 23.11
N ALA A 318 -12.34 -16.63 22.61
CA ALA A 318 -13.55 -16.22 23.30
C ALA A 318 -14.57 -17.38 23.36
N THR A 319 -15.13 -17.62 24.55
CA THR A 319 -15.96 -18.80 24.83
C THR A 319 -17.45 -18.49 24.78
N GLY A 320 -17.82 -17.20 24.79
CA GLY A 320 -19.21 -16.74 24.77
C GLY A 320 -19.81 -16.49 23.39
N HIS A 321 -19.14 -16.92 22.31
CA HIS A 321 -19.71 -16.81 20.96
C HIS A 321 -20.97 -17.65 20.84
N LYS A 322 -21.97 -17.10 20.14
CA LYS A 322 -23.22 -17.79 19.84
C LYS A 322 -23.49 -17.77 18.36
N VAL A 323 -24.00 -18.87 17.83
CA VAL A 323 -24.30 -18.99 16.41
C VAL A 323 -25.71 -19.48 16.15
N VAL A 324 -26.27 -19.04 15.03
CA VAL A 324 -27.54 -19.51 14.49
C VAL A 324 -27.30 -19.96 13.06
N LEU A 325 -27.86 -21.10 12.69
CA LEU A 325 -27.72 -21.68 11.35
C LEU A 325 -28.91 -21.30 10.49
N PHE A 326 -28.62 -20.73 9.33
CA PHE A 326 -29.59 -20.27 8.35
C PHE A 326 -29.46 -21.09 7.06
N ARG A 327 -30.61 -21.37 6.44
CA ARG A 327 -30.67 -21.75 5.05
C ARG A 327 -30.84 -20.50 4.19
N VAL A 328 -29.88 -20.24 3.31
CA VAL A 328 -29.98 -19.21 2.28
C VAL A 328 -29.71 -19.89 0.95
N ASN A 329 -30.72 -19.93 0.07
CA ASN A 329 -30.70 -20.76 -1.14
C ASN A 329 -30.44 -22.25 -0.84
N ASP A 330 -29.40 -22.82 -1.44
CA ASP A 330 -28.89 -24.17 -1.29
C ASP A 330 -27.70 -24.27 -0.31
N LEU A 331 -27.31 -23.16 0.31
CA LEU A 331 -26.16 -23.06 1.20
C LEU A 331 -26.57 -22.86 2.67
N VAL A 332 -25.63 -23.18 3.57
CA VAL A 332 -25.77 -22.94 5.01
C VAL A 332 -24.97 -21.69 5.38
N VAL A 333 -25.60 -20.78 6.14
CA VAL A 333 -24.98 -19.55 6.64
C VAL A 333 -25.03 -19.54 8.16
N ILE A 334 -23.89 -19.28 8.79
CA ILE A 334 -23.75 -19.11 10.23
C ILE A 334 -23.88 -17.62 10.54
N GLY A 335 -24.97 -17.21 11.18
CA GLY A 335 -25.08 -15.90 11.82
C GLY A 335 -24.42 -15.97 13.20
N MET A 336 -23.37 -15.20 13.43
CA MET A 336 -22.59 -15.21 14.67
C MET A 336 -22.82 -13.93 15.48
N LYS A 337 -23.08 -14.10 16.78
CA LYS A 337 -23.00 -13.05 17.79
C LYS A 337 -21.69 -13.23 18.56
N PHE A 338 -20.90 -12.18 18.64
CA PHE A 338 -19.62 -12.22 19.32
C PHE A 338 -19.80 -12.25 20.84
N ASP A 339 -18.86 -12.90 21.52
CA ASP A 339 -18.78 -12.89 22.98
C ASP A 339 -18.77 -11.42 23.50
N PRO A 340 -19.73 -11.01 24.35
CA PRO A 340 -19.78 -9.65 24.87
C PRO A 340 -18.59 -9.30 25.77
N ASN A 341 -17.84 -10.29 26.25
CA ASN A 341 -16.64 -10.09 27.06
C ASN A 341 -15.35 -10.00 26.22
N MET A 342 -15.43 -10.17 24.90
CA MET A 342 -14.26 -10.07 24.01
C MET A 342 -13.67 -8.65 24.07
N ARG A 343 -12.40 -8.54 24.46
CA ARG A 343 -11.67 -7.27 24.55
C ARG A 343 -10.80 -7.04 23.33
N LYS A 344 -10.55 -5.77 22.98
CA LYS A 344 -9.54 -5.36 21.98
C LYS A 344 -8.17 -5.15 22.62
N ILE A 345 -7.13 -5.26 21.79
CA ILE A 345 -5.77 -4.83 22.14
C ILE A 345 -5.83 -3.37 22.61
N GLY A 346 -5.20 -3.08 23.76
CA GLY A 346 -5.06 -1.73 24.29
C GLY A 346 -6.33 -1.03 24.81
N GLY A 347 -7.43 -1.70 25.21
CA GLY A 347 -8.57 -0.90 25.68
C GLY A 347 -9.67 -1.57 26.49
N ILE A 348 -9.88 -1.00 27.68
CA ILE A 348 -10.95 -1.22 28.68
C ILE A 348 -12.34 -0.73 28.18
N ASP A 349 -12.40 -0.14 26.98
CA ASP A 349 -13.62 0.43 26.40
C ASP A 349 -14.41 -0.63 25.61
N ALA A 350 -15.29 -1.33 26.34
CA ALA A 350 -15.89 -2.63 26.03
C ALA A 350 -16.88 -2.71 24.85
N ARG A 351 -16.88 -1.80 23.85
CA ARG A 351 -17.93 -1.77 22.81
C ARG A 351 -17.48 -1.57 21.36
N LYS A 352 -16.24 -1.90 21.01
CA LYS A 352 -15.86 -1.98 19.58
C LYS A 352 -15.35 -3.38 19.27
N PHE A 353 -16.16 -4.18 18.57
CA PHE A 353 -15.80 -5.52 18.10
C PHE A 353 -14.57 -5.51 17.17
N ILE A 354 -13.82 -6.61 17.19
CA ILE A 354 -12.65 -6.84 16.32
C ILE A 354 -13.12 -6.80 14.86
N SER A 355 -12.39 -6.08 14.01
CA SER A 355 -12.65 -6.11 12.57
C SER A 355 -11.99 -7.37 12.01
N LEU A 356 -12.79 -8.31 11.52
CA LEU A 356 -12.28 -9.51 10.88
C LEU A 356 -11.92 -9.23 9.42
N ALA A 357 -10.91 -9.94 8.91
CA ALA A 357 -10.52 -9.83 7.50
C ALA A 357 -11.64 -10.32 6.58
N ASN A 358 -11.81 -9.70 5.42
CA ASN A 358 -12.79 -10.16 4.45
C ASN A 358 -12.45 -11.57 3.96
N GLU A 359 -13.46 -12.39 3.66
CA GLU A 359 -13.27 -13.77 3.17
C GLU A 359 -12.41 -14.64 4.10
N MET A 360 -12.26 -14.24 5.37
CA MET A 360 -11.50 -15.01 6.35
C MET A 360 -12.14 -16.38 6.52
N GLU A 361 -11.41 -17.43 6.15
CA GLU A 361 -11.79 -18.80 6.42
C GLU A 361 -11.63 -19.10 7.91
N ILE A 362 -12.62 -19.77 8.48
CA ILE A 362 -12.60 -20.31 9.84
C ILE A 362 -12.94 -21.79 9.81
N GLN A 363 -12.33 -22.54 10.71
CA GLN A 363 -12.80 -23.85 11.15
C GLN A 363 -13.54 -23.67 12.48
N ILE A 364 -14.80 -24.08 12.57
CA ILE A 364 -15.65 -23.91 13.75
C ILE A 364 -16.29 -25.22 14.21
N HIS A 365 -16.30 -25.44 15.53
CA HIS A 365 -17.03 -26.50 16.20
C HIS A 365 -18.18 -25.90 17.00
N ILE A 366 -19.39 -26.41 16.78
CA ILE A 366 -20.64 -25.88 17.36
C ILE A 366 -21.35 -26.94 18.22
N GLY A 367 -22.27 -26.49 19.06
CA GLY A 367 -23.18 -27.27 19.92
C GLY A 367 -24.18 -28.16 19.19
N LEU A 368 -23.76 -28.92 18.18
CA LEU A 368 -24.61 -29.78 17.36
C LEU A 368 -23.82 -30.97 16.84
N ASP A 369 -24.41 -32.17 16.91
CA ASP A 369 -23.86 -33.37 16.28
C ASP A 369 -24.14 -33.31 14.77
N ILE A 370 -23.08 -33.10 13.98
CA ILE A 370 -23.16 -32.99 12.53
C ILE A 370 -22.75 -34.32 11.92
N ARG A 371 -23.49 -34.77 10.90
CA ARG A 371 -23.11 -35.95 10.13
C ARG A 371 -21.82 -35.67 9.40
N VAL A 372 -20.86 -36.57 9.60
CA VAL A 372 -19.56 -36.47 8.96
C VAL A 372 -19.67 -36.88 7.49
N PRO A 373 -18.99 -36.17 6.57
CA PRO A 373 -18.81 -36.66 5.21
C PRO A 373 -18.23 -38.09 5.20
N GLU A 374 -18.67 -38.93 4.24
CA GLU A 374 -18.19 -40.33 4.14
C GLU A 374 -16.65 -40.40 4.10
N GLY A 375 -16.04 -41.03 5.11
CA GLY A 375 -14.59 -41.27 5.18
C GLY A 375 -13.78 -40.30 6.05
N GLU A 376 -14.43 -39.37 6.75
CA GLU A 376 -13.80 -38.45 7.72
C GLU A 376 -14.21 -38.77 9.17
N ASP A 377 -13.47 -38.24 10.16
CA ASP A 377 -13.68 -38.52 11.60
C ASP A 377 -14.80 -37.64 12.22
N CYS A 378 -15.50 -38.13 13.24
CA CYS A 378 -16.59 -37.48 13.99
C CYS A 378 -16.23 -36.13 14.64
N ARG A 379 -14.97 -35.70 14.53
CA ARG A 379 -14.45 -34.41 15.00
C ARG A 379 -14.17 -33.43 13.85
N TYR A 380 -14.75 -33.63 12.66
CA TYR A 380 -14.49 -32.75 11.53
C TYR A 380 -15.07 -31.34 11.74
N PRO A 381 -14.26 -30.27 11.67
CA PRO A 381 -14.76 -28.90 11.86
C PRO A 381 -15.58 -28.43 10.67
N ILE A 382 -16.55 -27.54 10.92
CA ILE A 382 -17.18 -26.79 9.84
C ILE A 382 -16.18 -25.75 9.33
N ARG A 383 -15.73 -25.89 8.08
CA ARG A 383 -15.14 -24.78 7.33
C ARG A 383 -16.21 -23.83 6.82
N ALA A 384 -16.00 -22.54 7.06
CA ALA A 384 -16.84 -21.44 6.59
C ALA A 384 -15.99 -20.19 6.35
N TYR A 385 -16.41 -19.27 5.49
CA TYR A 385 -15.70 -18.01 5.25
C TYR A 385 -16.57 -16.79 5.57
N LEU A 386 -15.95 -15.69 6.00
CA LEU A 386 -16.66 -14.46 6.33
C LEU A 386 -17.26 -13.79 5.08
N GLU A 387 -18.57 -13.53 5.12
CA GLU A 387 -19.30 -12.72 4.13
C GLU A 387 -19.71 -11.39 4.76
N LYS A 388 -19.42 -10.28 4.07
CA LYS A 388 -19.67 -8.92 4.59
C LYS A 388 -21.14 -8.54 4.50
N GLN A 389 -21.83 -9.02 3.47
CA GLN A 389 -23.23 -8.69 3.28
C GLN A 389 -24.11 -9.64 4.08
N PRO A 390 -25.16 -9.15 4.76
CA PRO A 390 -26.04 -9.99 5.56
C PRO A 390 -26.89 -10.95 4.73
N MET A 391 -26.82 -10.96 3.38
CA MET A 391 -27.57 -11.88 2.50
C MET A 391 -29.09 -11.90 2.75
N GLY A 392 -29.67 -10.79 3.22
CA GLY A 392 -31.08 -10.72 3.61
C GLY A 392 -31.40 -11.25 5.01
N LEU A 393 -30.39 -11.65 5.79
CA LEU A 393 -30.51 -12.09 7.18
C LEU A 393 -30.59 -10.90 8.16
N PRO A 394 -31.09 -11.12 9.40
CA PRO A 394 -31.24 -10.07 10.40
C PRO A 394 -29.91 -9.41 10.77
N LYS A 395 -29.89 -8.08 10.89
CA LYS A 395 -28.68 -7.31 11.28
C LYS A 395 -28.33 -7.38 12.78
N SER A 396 -29.00 -8.25 13.54
CA SER A 396 -28.73 -8.46 14.97
C SER A 396 -27.53 -9.36 15.24
N PHE A 397 -26.91 -9.91 14.20
CA PHE A 397 -25.65 -10.66 14.24
C PHE A 397 -24.47 -9.74 13.92
N ASP A 398 -23.30 -10.06 14.51
CA ASP A 398 -22.07 -9.30 14.35
C ASP A 398 -21.28 -9.72 13.09
N ALA A 399 -21.44 -10.98 12.65
CA ALA A 399 -20.79 -11.53 11.47
C ALA A 399 -21.61 -12.65 10.82
N PHE A 400 -21.40 -12.87 9.53
CA PHE A 400 -22.00 -13.97 8.77
C PHE A 400 -20.90 -14.81 8.13
N PHE A 401 -20.97 -16.12 8.31
CA PHE A 401 -20.03 -17.06 7.70
C PHE A 401 -20.76 -18.05 6.80
N VAL A 402 -20.37 -18.15 5.54
CA VAL A 402 -20.95 -19.09 4.58
C VAL A 402 -20.19 -20.41 4.66
N VAL A 403 -20.92 -21.50 4.89
CA VAL A 403 -20.35 -22.85 5.07
C VAL A 403 -19.93 -23.44 3.73
N THR A 404 -18.70 -23.96 3.67
CA THR A 404 -18.12 -24.56 2.45
C THR A 404 -17.87 -26.06 2.59
N SER A 405 -17.79 -26.57 3.82
CA SER A 405 -17.45 -27.97 4.11
C SER A 405 -18.64 -28.93 4.16
N HIS A 406 -19.83 -28.44 4.51
CA HIS A 406 -21.01 -29.26 4.79
C HIS A 406 -22.24 -28.72 4.05
N GLU A 407 -23.18 -29.60 3.82
CA GLU A 407 -24.45 -29.32 3.15
C GLU A 407 -25.61 -29.33 4.16
N ILE A 408 -26.76 -28.79 3.75
CA ILE A 408 -27.97 -28.70 4.60
C ILE A 408 -28.33 -30.04 5.26
N ARG A 409 -28.20 -31.15 4.53
CA ARG A 409 -28.54 -32.50 5.01
C ARG A 409 -27.62 -33.02 6.12
N ASP A 410 -26.42 -32.47 6.25
CA ASP A 410 -25.41 -32.96 7.20
C ASP A 410 -25.73 -32.50 8.63
N PHE A 411 -26.43 -31.38 8.79
CA PHE A 411 -26.77 -30.81 10.09
C PHE A 411 -27.87 -31.57 10.84
N GLY A 412 -28.66 -32.42 10.15
CA GLY A 412 -29.68 -33.28 10.78
C GLY A 412 -30.83 -32.56 11.50
N VAL A 413 -30.87 -31.22 11.46
CA VAL A 413 -31.87 -30.37 12.11
C VAL A 413 -32.46 -29.36 11.11
N PRO A 414 -33.72 -28.92 11.29
CA PRO A 414 -34.27 -27.81 10.51
C PRO A 414 -33.44 -26.54 10.69
N LEU A 415 -33.01 -25.94 9.58
CA LEU A 415 -32.28 -24.67 9.56
C LEU A 415 -33.26 -23.49 9.51
N HIS A 416 -32.88 -22.38 10.13
CA HIS A 416 -33.71 -21.17 10.14
C HIS A 416 -33.75 -20.47 8.78
N THR A 417 -34.78 -19.66 8.55
CA THR A 417 -34.89 -18.80 7.36
C THR A 417 -34.91 -17.32 7.74
N ALA A 418 -34.67 -16.42 6.78
CA ALA A 418 -34.75 -14.98 7.01
C ALA A 418 -36.13 -14.50 7.51
N LYS A 419 -37.19 -15.31 7.35
CA LYS A 419 -38.56 -14.99 7.77
C LYS A 419 -38.84 -15.35 9.23
N ASP A 420 -37.98 -16.15 9.86
CA ASP A 420 -38.18 -16.59 11.22
C ASP A 420 -38.03 -15.40 12.19
N THR A 421 -38.86 -15.34 13.22
CA THR A 421 -38.86 -14.24 14.21
C THR A 421 -38.16 -14.62 15.52
N SER A 422 -37.84 -15.90 15.70
CA SER A 422 -37.12 -16.43 16.86
C SER A 422 -36.14 -17.53 16.42
N TRP A 423 -35.04 -17.66 17.18
CA TRP A 423 -33.88 -18.47 16.80
C TRP A 423 -33.37 -19.24 18.00
N LYS A 424 -32.85 -20.46 17.77
CA LYS A 424 -32.12 -21.20 18.80
C LYS A 424 -30.63 -20.90 18.68
N ASP A 425 -30.07 -20.25 19.68
CA ASP A 425 -28.62 -20.04 19.78
C ASP A 425 -27.92 -21.40 20.04
N LEU A 426 -26.88 -21.69 19.27
CA LEU A 426 -25.93 -22.78 19.51
C LEU A 426 -24.65 -22.21 20.11
N GLY A 427 -24.07 -22.94 21.06
CA GLY A 427 -22.75 -22.62 21.61
C GLY A 427 -21.64 -22.92 20.62
N VAL A 428 -20.52 -22.23 20.76
CA VAL A 428 -19.30 -22.48 19.98
C VAL A 428 -18.22 -23.03 20.92
N TYR A 429 -17.64 -24.18 20.59
CA TYR A 429 -16.63 -24.84 21.44
C TYR A 429 -15.20 -24.50 21.03
N ALA A 430 -14.98 -24.29 19.73
CA ALA A 430 -13.67 -23.95 19.21
C ALA A 430 -13.82 -23.24 17.86
N ILE A 431 -13.00 -22.22 17.64
CA ILE A 431 -12.81 -21.55 16.36
C ILE A 431 -11.30 -21.56 16.06
N ARG A 432 -10.93 -21.87 14.82
CA ARG A 432 -9.57 -21.72 14.29
C ARG A 432 -9.63 -20.89 13.02
N PRO A 433 -9.33 -19.59 13.09
CA PRO A 433 -9.19 -18.76 11.89
C PRO A 433 -7.99 -19.22 11.07
N HIS A 434 -8.11 -19.19 9.75
CA HIS A 434 -6.98 -19.34 8.85
C HIS A 434 -6.02 -18.16 9.06
N LYS A 435 -4.75 -18.46 9.37
CA LYS A 435 -3.69 -17.46 9.52
C LYS A 435 -2.99 -17.32 8.18
N ASP A 436 -3.25 -16.24 7.46
CA ASP A 436 -2.50 -15.90 6.24
C ASP A 436 -1.13 -15.33 6.64
N SER A 437 -0.09 -16.16 6.61
CA SER A 437 1.31 -15.74 6.82
C SER A 437 2.04 -15.45 5.51
N PHE A 438 1.47 -15.81 4.36
CA PHE A 438 2.19 -15.78 3.08
C PHE A 438 2.75 -14.39 2.76
N LEU A 439 1.93 -13.34 2.89
CA LEU A 439 2.40 -11.98 2.65
C LEU A 439 3.51 -11.60 3.64
N PHE A 440 3.33 -11.92 4.93
CA PHE A 440 4.32 -11.59 5.95
C PHE A 440 5.68 -12.26 5.69
N ASP A 441 5.65 -13.56 5.40
CA ASP A 441 6.84 -14.34 5.06
C ASP A 441 7.50 -13.81 3.77
N SER A 442 6.69 -13.47 2.76
CA SER A 442 7.17 -12.87 1.50
C SER A 442 7.84 -11.51 1.70
N LEU A 443 7.34 -10.67 2.61
CA LEU A 443 7.93 -9.37 2.89
C LEU A 443 9.24 -9.50 3.67
N LEU A 444 9.34 -10.44 4.60
CA LEU A 444 10.60 -10.72 5.30
C LEU A 444 11.69 -11.20 4.34
N GLU A 445 11.32 -12.11 3.43
CA GLU A 445 12.20 -12.54 2.35
C GLU A 445 12.70 -11.38 1.49
N ALA A 446 11.84 -10.42 1.18
CA ALA A 446 12.24 -9.25 0.41
C ALA A 446 13.33 -8.41 1.10
N ILE A 447 13.25 -8.30 2.43
CA ILE A 447 14.26 -7.59 3.24
C ILE A 447 15.55 -8.41 3.31
N ASP A 448 15.44 -9.73 3.44
CA ASP A 448 16.59 -10.64 3.45
C ASP A 448 17.36 -10.55 2.12
N ASP A 449 16.66 -10.68 0.98
CA ASP A 449 17.24 -10.59 -0.37
C ASP A 449 17.87 -9.22 -0.64
N PHE A 450 17.25 -8.14 -0.18
CA PHE A 450 17.84 -6.80 -0.23
C PHE A 450 19.14 -6.72 0.57
N SER A 451 19.15 -7.29 1.78
CA SER A 451 20.30 -7.22 2.68
C SER A 451 21.51 -7.99 2.13
N GLU A 452 21.30 -9.12 1.43
CA GLU A 452 22.39 -9.93 0.86
C GLU A 452 22.97 -9.38 -0.43
N ALA A 453 22.10 -8.93 -1.33
CA ALA A 453 22.52 -8.70 -2.70
C ALA A 453 23.32 -7.40 -2.77
N ASP A 454 24.57 -7.48 -3.21
CA ASP A 454 25.31 -6.28 -3.61
C ASP A 454 24.78 -5.80 -4.96
N ARG A 455 23.91 -4.79 -4.90
CA ARG A 455 23.29 -4.18 -6.09
C ARG A 455 23.46 -2.68 -5.99
N ALA A 456 24.70 -2.19 -6.10
CA ALA A 456 25.06 -0.78 -5.97
C ALA A 456 24.03 0.25 -6.49
N ASP A 457 23.52 0.08 -7.73
CA ASP A 457 22.48 0.97 -8.28
C ASP A 457 21.17 0.92 -7.46
N LEU A 458 20.66 -0.28 -7.18
CA LEU A 458 19.39 -0.47 -6.48
C LEU A 458 19.52 -0.09 -5.00
N ASP A 459 20.67 -0.37 -4.39
CA ASP A 459 20.98 0.02 -3.02
C ASP A 459 20.97 1.55 -2.89
N THR A 460 21.61 2.27 -3.82
CA THR A 460 21.59 3.74 -3.84
C THR A 460 20.17 4.30 -3.97
N ILE A 461 19.34 3.71 -4.85
CA ILE A 461 17.93 4.07 -5.04
C ILE A 461 17.12 3.83 -3.77
N LEU A 462 17.24 2.64 -3.17
CA LEU A 462 16.49 2.26 -1.98
C LEU A 462 16.94 3.04 -0.74
N LEU A 463 18.20 3.46 -0.65
CA LEU A 463 18.65 4.37 0.41
C LEU A 463 18.19 5.83 0.19
N ASN A 464 17.69 6.16 -1.01
CA ASN A 464 17.27 7.49 -1.48
C ASN A 464 18.37 8.55 -1.51
N GLN A 465 19.61 8.13 -1.66
CA GLN A 465 20.75 9.04 -1.60
C GLN A 465 21.41 9.11 -2.97
N ARG A 466 22.06 10.25 -3.29
CA ARG A 466 23.02 10.36 -4.40
C ARG A 466 22.50 9.90 -5.77
N HIS A 467 21.22 10.15 -6.10
CA HIS A 467 20.66 9.69 -7.38
C HIS A 467 21.40 10.24 -8.61
N SER A 468 22.09 11.37 -8.48
CA SER A 468 22.91 11.96 -9.54
C SER A 468 24.05 11.04 -10.00
N GLU A 469 24.53 10.14 -9.15
CA GLU A 469 25.60 9.19 -9.44
C GLU A 469 25.13 7.94 -10.19
N ILE A 470 23.81 7.68 -10.17
CA ILE A 470 23.24 6.53 -10.88
C ILE A 470 23.25 6.84 -12.39
N PRO A 471 23.92 6.03 -13.22
CA PRO A 471 24.06 6.33 -14.65
C PRO A 471 22.71 6.29 -15.37
N LEU A 472 22.58 7.15 -16.39
CA LEU A 472 21.48 7.07 -17.36
C LEU A 472 21.71 5.85 -18.25
N LYS A 473 20.65 5.07 -18.49
CA LYS A 473 20.69 3.85 -19.28
C LYS A 473 19.60 3.88 -20.33
N ASP A 474 19.97 3.63 -21.59
CA ASP A 474 19.02 3.16 -22.61
C ASP A 474 18.91 1.64 -22.49
N PHE A 475 17.77 1.16 -22.00
CA PHE A 475 17.57 -0.26 -21.76
C PHE A 475 17.63 -1.11 -23.04
N THR A 476 17.48 -0.51 -24.22
CA THR A 476 17.50 -1.23 -25.50
C THR A 476 18.91 -1.65 -25.93
N THR A 477 19.95 -0.97 -25.44
CA THR A 477 21.36 -1.21 -25.83
C THR A 477 21.90 -2.59 -25.47
N GLY A 478 21.27 -3.29 -24.52
CA GLY A 478 21.64 -4.65 -24.11
C GLY A 478 20.78 -5.76 -24.71
N LEU A 479 19.77 -5.42 -25.52
CA LEU A 479 18.83 -6.39 -26.07
C LEU A 479 19.37 -7.02 -27.36
N LYS A 480 19.17 -8.34 -27.52
CA LYS A 480 19.53 -9.07 -28.75
C LYS A 480 18.46 -8.89 -29.84
N VAL A 481 18.24 -7.64 -30.26
CA VAL A 481 17.19 -7.23 -31.20
C VAL A 481 17.80 -6.38 -32.30
N SER A 482 17.32 -6.52 -33.55
CA SER A 482 17.83 -5.70 -34.65
C SER A 482 17.40 -4.23 -34.50
N GLU A 483 18.25 -3.29 -34.92
CA GLU A 483 17.91 -1.86 -34.90
C GLU A 483 16.60 -1.57 -35.66
N LYS A 484 16.37 -2.27 -36.78
CA LYS A 484 15.14 -2.16 -37.56
C LYS A 484 13.89 -2.56 -36.77
N ASP A 485 13.97 -3.62 -35.95
CA ASP A 485 12.85 -4.05 -35.12
C ASP A 485 12.63 -3.08 -33.95
N ILE A 486 13.70 -2.53 -33.37
CA ILE A 486 13.64 -1.47 -32.35
C ILE A 486 12.94 -0.23 -32.92
N ASP A 487 13.32 0.22 -34.11
CA ASP A 487 12.72 1.40 -34.75
C ASP A 487 11.25 1.18 -35.12
N ARG A 488 10.90 -0.03 -35.59
CA ARG A 488 9.50 -0.41 -35.84
C ARG A 488 8.68 -0.34 -34.54
N ALA A 489 9.18 -0.92 -33.46
CA ALA A 489 8.50 -0.90 -32.17
C ALA A 489 8.39 0.52 -31.59
N LYS A 490 9.44 1.36 -31.75
CA LYS A 490 9.41 2.77 -31.32
C LYS A 490 8.36 3.58 -32.11
N THR A 491 8.25 3.31 -33.41
CA THR A 491 7.23 3.93 -34.27
C THR A 491 5.83 3.54 -33.82
N TRP A 492 5.61 2.26 -33.48
CA TRP A 492 4.35 1.81 -32.90
C TRP A 492 4.06 2.51 -31.57
N LEU A 493 5.00 2.51 -30.62
CA LEU A 493 4.79 3.11 -29.30
C LEU A 493 4.43 4.60 -29.40
N ARG A 494 5.07 5.34 -30.31
CA ARG A 494 4.79 6.77 -30.53
C ARG A 494 3.45 7.04 -31.22
N GLY A 495 2.88 6.05 -31.91
CA GLY A 495 1.67 6.19 -32.73
C GLY A 495 0.45 5.39 -32.25
N CYS A 496 0.59 4.54 -31.22
CA CYS A 496 -0.50 3.66 -30.78
C CYS A 496 -1.64 4.38 -30.08
N GLN A 497 -1.41 5.61 -29.60
CA GLN A 497 -2.41 6.51 -29.04
C GLN A 497 -2.07 7.97 -29.42
N PRO A 498 -3.04 8.90 -29.37
CA PRO A 498 -2.80 10.32 -29.62
C PRO A 498 -2.10 10.99 -28.42
N TRP A 499 -0.87 10.60 -28.13
CA TRP A 499 -0.12 11.06 -26.96
C TRP A 499 0.04 12.58 -26.93
N ASN A 500 -0.24 13.18 -25.77
CA ASN A 500 0.05 14.59 -25.51
C ASN A 500 1.56 14.83 -25.28
N GLN A 501 1.98 16.08 -25.14
CA GLN A 501 3.39 16.44 -24.97
C GLN A 501 4.04 15.77 -23.74
N HIS A 502 3.34 15.73 -22.61
CA HIS A 502 3.87 15.14 -21.37
C HIS A 502 4.02 13.61 -21.49
N GLN A 503 3.05 12.94 -22.11
CA GLN A 503 3.11 11.50 -22.37
C GLN A 503 4.23 11.16 -23.36
N ARG A 504 4.42 11.95 -24.42
CA ARG A 504 5.56 11.78 -25.35
C ARG A 504 6.89 11.96 -24.63
N GLN A 505 7.01 12.95 -23.75
CA GLN A 505 8.22 13.13 -22.95
C GLN A 505 8.48 11.90 -22.07
N ALA A 506 7.46 11.35 -21.41
CA ALA A 506 7.59 10.12 -20.63
C ALA A 506 8.04 8.92 -21.48
N ILE A 507 7.57 8.79 -22.74
CA ILE A 507 8.07 7.77 -23.68
C ILE A 507 9.57 7.94 -23.93
N GLU A 508 10.04 9.17 -24.16
CA GLU A 508 11.46 9.43 -24.42
C GLU A 508 12.33 9.26 -23.15
N ASP A 509 11.81 9.63 -21.97
CA ASP A 509 12.49 9.48 -20.68
C ASP A 509 12.77 8.02 -20.33
N MET A 510 11.93 7.08 -20.80
CA MET A 510 12.13 5.64 -20.63
C MET A 510 13.48 5.16 -21.17
N PHE A 511 13.93 5.74 -22.30
CA PHE A 511 15.22 5.43 -22.93
C PHE A 511 16.42 6.16 -22.28
N ARG A 512 16.17 6.97 -21.24
CA ARG A 512 17.17 7.73 -20.49
C ARG A 512 16.89 7.62 -18.99
N SER A 513 16.57 6.41 -18.54
CA SER A 513 16.20 6.15 -17.14
C SER A 513 17.44 5.92 -16.28
N ARG A 514 17.43 6.38 -15.02
CA ARG A 514 18.54 6.18 -14.08
C ARG A 514 18.50 4.76 -13.54
N GLY A 515 19.57 4.00 -13.75
CA GLY A 515 19.65 2.59 -13.31
C GLY A 515 18.62 1.68 -13.98
N GLY A 516 18.00 2.13 -15.07
CA GLY A 516 16.87 1.46 -15.72
C GLY A 516 15.52 1.67 -15.01
N ILE A 517 15.40 2.62 -14.08
CA ILE A 517 14.15 2.92 -13.37
C ILE A 517 13.53 4.24 -13.85
N GLN A 518 12.26 4.18 -14.24
CA GLN A 518 11.45 5.34 -14.60
C GLN A 518 10.30 5.52 -13.60
N LEU A 519 10.10 6.75 -13.13
CA LEU A 519 8.91 7.15 -12.39
C LEU A 519 7.99 7.99 -13.28
N ILE A 520 6.69 7.71 -13.23
CA ILE A 520 5.65 8.48 -13.93
C ILE A 520 4.63 8.94 -12.88
N SER A 521 4.46 10.26 -12.74
CA SER A 521 3.47 10.84 -11.84
C SER A 521 2.27 11.32 -12.65
N GLY A 522 1.13 10.66 -12.49
CA GLY A 522 -0.08 10.94 -13.27
C GLY A 522 -1.22 11.46 -12.41
N ALA A 523 -1.58 12.73 -12.57
CA ALA A 523 -2.80 13.26 -11.98
C ALA A 523 -4.06 12.55 -12.55
N PRO A 524 -5.21 12.53 -11.85
CA PRO A 524 -6.43 11.94 -12.37
C PRO A 524 -6.78 12.66 -13.68
N GLY A 525 -7.04 11.89 -14.73
CA GLY A 525 -7.28 12.46 -16.06
C GLY A 525 -6.21 12.17 -17.09
N THR A 526 -5.02 11.77 -16.67
CA THR A 526 -3.81 11.87 -17.52
C THR A 526 -3.40 10.55 -18.21
N ASP A 527 -4.19 9.50 -18.01
CA ASP A 527 -4.03 8.16 -18.59
C ASP A 527 -2.66 7.51 -18.36
N GLU A 528 -2.14 7.63 -17.14
CA GLU A 528 -0.87 6.98 -16.74
C GLU A 528 -0.88 5.46 -16.98
N THR A 529 -1.99 4.79 -16.69
CA THR A 529 -2.15 3.33 -16.84
C THR A 529 -2.02 2.89 -18.28
N THR A 530 -2.63 3.63 -19.21
CA THR A 530 -2.58 3.35 -20.66
C THR A 530 -1.17 3.56 -21.21
N LEU A 531 -0.48 4.61 -20.78
CA LEU A 531 0.90 4.87 -21.17
C LEU A 531 1.85 3.76 -20.69
N MET A 532 1.76 3.38 -19.41
CA MET A 532 2.61 2.33 -18.85
C MET A 532 2.33 0.95 -19.50
N LEU A 533 1.06 0.67 -19.83
CA LEU A 533 0.70 -0.52 -20.60
C LEU A 533 1.34 -0.54 -21.99
N ALA A 534 1.29 0.60 -22.70
CA ALA A 534 1.94 0.71 -24.01
C ALA A 534 3.45 0.49 -23.91
N GLN A 535 4.10 0.98 -22.84
CA GLN A 535 5.52 0.70 -22.56
C GLN A 535 5.80 -0.78 -22.29
N ALA A 536 4.91 -1.48 -21.58
CA ALA A 536 5.02 -2.92 -21.33
C ALA A 536 4.89 -3.75 -22.61
N ILE A 537 3.90 -3.43 -23.45
CA ILE A 537 3.73 -4.09 -24.76
C ILE A 537 4.91 -3.78 -25.68
N PHE A 538 5.39 -2.53 -25.71
CA PHE A 538 6.61 -2.16 -26.43
C PHE A 538 7.80 -3.00 -25.99
N PHE A 539 7.99 -3.22 -24.69
CA PHE A 539 9.06 -4.07 -24.17
C PHE A 539 8.96 -5.52 -24.67
N VAL A 540 7.75 -6.07 -24.73
CA VAL A 540 7.50 -7.43 -25.28
C VAL A 540 7.68 -7.50 -26.79
N MET A 541 7.36 -6.43 -27.54
CA MET A 541 7.67 -6.35 -28.97
C MET A 541 9.17 -6.46 -29.26
N LEU A 542 10.02 -6.09 -28.31
CA LEU A 542 11.47 -6.27 -28.38
C LEU A 542 11.93 -7.67 -27.95
N GLY A 543 11.01 -8.63 -27.80
CA GLY A 543 11.31 -10.01 -27.38
C GLY A 543 11.64 -10.16 -25.89
N GLY A 544 11.40 -9.12 -25.09
CA GLY A 544 11.43 -9.20 -23.63
C GLY A 544 10.16 -9.80 -23.04
N ARG A 545 10.15 -10.02 -21.73
CA ARG A 545 8.94 -10.39 -20.98
C ARG A 545 8.63 -9.38 -19.88
N ALA A 546 7.35 -9.16 -19.61
CA ALA A 546 6.88 -8.13 -18.69
C ALA A 546 6.17 -8.71 -17.46
N LEU A 547 6.62 -8.28 -16.28
CA LEU A 547 5.92 -8.48 -15.01
C LEU A 547 5.16 -7.20 -14.67
N CYS A 548 3.84 -7.26 -14.72
CA CYS A 548 2.93 -6.16 -14.45
C CYS A 548 2.30 -6.35 -13.05
N THR A 549 2.57 -5.43 -12.13
CA THR A 549 2.10 -5.50 -10.74
C THR A 549 1.17 -4.34 -10.36
N ALA A 550 0.24 -4.61 -9.44
CA ALA A 550 -0.63 -3.60 -8.85
C ALA A 550 -0.92 -3.90 -7.36
N PRO A 551 -1.27 -2.91 -6.53
CA PRO A 551 -1.51 -3.11 -5.09
C PRO A 551 -2.77 -3.91 -4.78
N ALA A 552 -3.74 -3.96 -5.70
CA ALA A 552 -5.02 -4.65 -5.49
C ALA A 552 -5.43 -5.51 -6.70
N ASN A 553 -6.20 -6.58 -6.44
CA ASN A 553 -6.69 -7.47 -7.50
C ASN A 553 -7.50 -6.70 -8.56
N VAL A 554 -8.42 -5.84 -8.13
CA VAL A 554 -9.26 -5.03 -9.04
C VAL A 554 -8.43 -4.15 -9.98
N ASP A 555 -7.30 -3.63 -9.49
CA ASP A 555 -6.39 -2.82 -10.31
C ASP A 555 -5.64 -3.68 -11.35
N ALA A 556 -5.15 -4.86 -10.94
CA ALA A 556 -4.48 -5.81 -11.84
C ALA A 556 -5.42 -6.40 -12.91
N ASP A 557 -6.68 -6.69 -12.54
CA ASP A 557 -7.68 -7.25 -13.44
C ASP A 557 -8.05 -6.23 -14.54
N ARG A 558 -8.32 -4.98 -14.16
CA ARG A 558 -8.57 -3.88 -15.11
C ARG A 558 -7.40 -3.68 -16.07
N TRP A 559 -6.17 -3.75 -15.55
CA TRP A 559 -4.98 -3.53 -16.35
C TRP A 559 -4.79 -4.63 -17.40
N MET A 560 -5.11 -5.88 -17.04
CA MET A 560 -5.12 -7.03 -17.94
C MET A 560 -6.21 -6.91 -19.03
N GLU A 561 -7.40 -6.43 -18.68
CA GLU A 561 -8.47 -6.16 -19.66
C GLU A 561 -8.04 -5.11 -20.69
N GLN A 562 -7.48 -3.99 -20.24
CA GLN A 562 -6.95 -2.95 -21.14
C GLN A 562 -5.78 -3.45 -22.01
N ALA A 563 -4.92 -4.29 -21.44
CA ALA A 563 -3.81 -4.92 -22.16
C ALA A 563 -4.31 -5.75 -23.34
N ARG A 564 -5.35 -6.53 -23.11
CA ARG A 564 -5.97 -7.35 -24.15
C ARG A 564 -6.53 -6.51 -25.28
N GLU A 565 -7.31 -5.48 -24.97
CA GLU A 565 -7.87 -4.57 -25.99
C GLU A 565 -6.75 -3.91 -26.82
N MET A 566 -5.67 -3.48 -26.18
CA MET A 566 -4.54 -2.87 -26.87
C MET A 566 -3.80 -3.88 -27.75
N VAL A 567 -3.52 -5.09 -27.26
CA VAL A 567 -2.86 -6.16 -28.04
C VAL A 567 -3.70 -6.58 -29.24
N ASP A 568 -5.01 -6.79 -29.06
CA ASP A 568 -5.92 -7.20 -30.13
C ASP A 568 -5.99 -6.17 -31.27
N SER A 569 -5.62 -4.91 -31.00
CA SER A 569 -5.52 -3.84 -32.02
C SER A 569 -4.26 -3.90 -32.88
N ILE A 570 -3.25 -4.72 -32.51
CA ILE A 570 -1.94 -4.78 -33.17
C ILE A 570 -1.94 -5.94 -34.17
N SER A 571 -2.00 -5.61 -35.45
CA SER A 571 -1.99 -6.62 -36.52
C SER A 571 -0.68 -7.42 -36.53
N GLY A 572 -0.79 -8.75 -36.50
CA GLY A 572 0.34 -9.67 -36.64
C GLY A 572 1.24 -9.79 -35.40
N PHE A 573 0.81 -9.28 -34.25
CA PHE A 573 1.52 -9.43 -32.98
C PHE A 573 0.80 -10.43 -32.08
N GLU A 574 1.36 -11.64 -31.98
CA GLU A 574 0.88 -12.65 -31.04
C GLU A 574 1.66 -12.55 -29.72
N THR A 575 0.96 -12.50 -28.60
CA THR A 575 1.53 -12.45 -27.25
C THR A 575 0.68 -13.25 -26.29
N SER A 576 1.32 -13.95 -25.35
CA SER A 576 0.63 -14.68 -24.29
C SER A 576 0.58 -13.85 -23.02
N MET A 577 -0.61 -13.68 -22.45
CA MET A 577 -0.83 -12.95 -21.20
C MET A 577 -1.50 -13.84 -20.17
N LEU A 578 -1.07 -13.77 -18.92
CA LEU A 578 -1.67 -14.53 -17.81
C LEU A 578 -1.82 -13.69 -16.56
N ARG A 579 -2.90 -13.95 -15.81
CA ARG A 579 -3.15 -13.34 -14.50
C ARG A 579 -2.95 -14.37 -13.40
N LEU A 580 -2.00 -14.09 -12.52
CA LEU A 580 -1.66 -14.96 -11.38
C LEU A 580 -2.45 -14.56 -10.14
N TYR A 581 -3.53 -15.28 -9.87
CA TYR A 581 -4.38 -15.16 -8.69
C TYR A 581 -5.22 -16.43 -8.52
N SER A 582 -5.81 -16.62 -7.33
CA SER A 582 -6.79 -17.70 -7.12
C SER A 582 -8.14 -17.28 -7.64
N SER A 583 -8.72 -18.11 -8.50
CA SER A 583 -10.11 -17.98 -8.97
C SER A 583 -11.16 -17.95 -7.85
N THR A 584 -10.84 -18.49 -6.68
CA THR A 584 -11.76 -18.57 -5.53
C THR A 584 -11.84 -17.26 -4.73
N LYS A 585 -10.89 -16.34 -4.97
CA LYS A 585 -10.74 -15.06 -4.25
C LYS A 585 -11.67 -13.99 -4.84
N GLY A 586 -12.33 -13.22 -3.98
CA GLY A 586 -13.29 -12.20 -4.39
C GLY A 586 -14.66 -12.75 -4.79
N VAL A 587 -14.85 -14.08 -4.73
CA VAL A 587 -16.14 -14.72 -5.01
C VAL A 587 -17.10 -14.46 -3.86
N SER A 588 -18.16 -13.71 -4.15
CA SER A 588 -19.24 -13.39 -3.20
C SER A 588 -20.24 -14.54 -3.04
N PHE A 589 -21.05 -14.50 -1.99
CA PHE A 589 -22.16 -15.44 -1.79
C PHE A 589 -23.06 -15.62 -3.03
N LYS A 590 -23.31 -14.55 -3.80
CA LYS A 590 -24.20 -14.61 -4.98
C LYS A 590 -23.67 -15.52 -6.10
N GLN A 591 -22.35 -15.73 -6.14
CA GLN A 591 -21.66 -16.51 -7.18
C GLN A 591 -21.41 -17.96 -6.75
N LEU A 592 -21.88 -18.36 -5.56
CA LEU A 592 -21.67 -19.69 -5.02
C LEU A 592 -22.93 -20.54 -5.11
N CYS A 593 -22.74 -21.79 -5.51
CA CYS A 593 -23.69 -22.88 -5.32
C CYS A 593 -23.07 -23.98 -4.45
N ARG A 594 -23.90 -24.98 -4.12
CA ARG A 594 -23.53 -26.18 -3.38
C ARG A 594 -22.31 -26.91 -3.97
N GLU A 595 -22.19 -27.04 -5.29
CA GLU A 595 -21.04 -27.72 -5.89
C GLU A 595 -19.76 -26.90 -5.74
N THR A 596 -19.79 -25.60 -6.08
CA THR A 596 -18.61 -24.73 -6.05
C THR A 596 -18.13 -24.43 -4.62
N ALA A 597 -19.04 -24.39 -3.64
CA ALA A 597 -18.71 -24.05 -2.25
C ALA A 597 -17.66 -25.00 -1.66
N LYS A 598 -17.68 -26.29 -2.02
CA LYS A 598 -16.73 -27.30 -1.53
C LYS A 598 -15.29 -27.06 -1.95
N HIS A 599 -15.11 -26.34 -3.05
CA HIS A 599 -13.82 -26.05 -3.67
C HIS A 599 -13.32 -24.63 -3.34
N LYS A 600 -14.13 -23.80 -2.66
CA LYS A 600 -13.67 -22.53 -2.12
C LYS A 600 -12.73 -22.78 -0.93
N ARG A 601 -11.49 -22.32 -1.04
CA ARG A 601 -10.42 -22.45 -0.03
C ARG A 601 -9.74 -21.12 0.18
N ALA A 602 -9.14 -20.92 1.36
CA ALA A 602 -8.11 -19.91 1.53
C ALA A 602 -6.95 -20.18 0.54
N GLY A 603 -6.55 -19.16 -0.22
CA GLY A 603 -5.45 -19.25 -1.18
C GLY A 603 -4.08 -19.47 -0.50
N HIS A 604 -3.03 -19.60 -1.31
CA HIS A 604 -1.63 -19.69 -0.86
C HIS A 604 -1.26 -20.96 -0.09
N SER A 605 -2.07 -22.01 -0.18
CA SER A 605 -1.70 -23.33 0.33
C SER A 605 -0.42 -23.81 -0.37
N GLY A 606 0.66 -23.95 0.40
CA GLY A 606 1.99 -24.27 -0.12
C GLY A 606 2.61 -23.18 -1.02
N GLY A 607 2.18 -21.92 -0.88
CA GLY A 607 2.65 -20.78 -1.70
C GLY A 607 2.00 -20.68 -3.08
N SER A 608 1.08 -21.58 -3.42
CA SER A 608 0.37 -21.60 -4.71
C SER A 608 -0.84 -20.67 -4.69
N VAL A 609 -0.98 -19.83 -5.71
CA VAL A 609 -2.20 -19.04 -5.93
C VAL A 609 -3.24 -19.75 -6.80
N ALA A 610 -2.86 -20.77 -7.57
CA ALA A 610 -3.77 -21.48 -8.49
C ALA A 610 -3.71 -23.01 -8.31
N ASP A 611 -4.34 -23.53 -7.25
CA ASP A 611 -4.34 -24.95 -6.92
C ASP A 611 -5.44 -25.75 -7.66
N ILE A 612 -5.45 -27.07 -7.45
CA ILE A 612 -6.46 -27.95 -8.07
C ILE A 612 -7.87 -27.65 -7.57
N GLU A 613 -8.04 -27.21 -6.32
CA GLU A 613 -9.33 -26.80 -5.76
C GLU A 613 -9.86 -25.56 -6.49
N SER A 614 -8.99 -24.59 -6.79
CA SER A 614 -9.31 -23.41 -7.60
C SER A 614 -9.68 -23.78 -9.04
N LEU A 615 -9.04 -24.81 -9.63
CA LEU A 615 -9.44 -25.36 -10.93
C LEU A 615 -10.83 -26.00 -10.88
N MET A 616 -11.10 -26.81 -9.86
CA MET A 616 -12.40 -27.45 -9.67
C MET A 616 -13.50 -26.43 -9.44
N PHE A 617 -13.19 -25.37 -8.69
CA PHE A 617 -14.08 -24.24 -8.50
C PHE A 617 -14.51 -23.62 -9.83
N GLU A 618 -13.56 -23.29 -10.71
CA GLU A 618 -13.86 -22.72 -12.03
C GLU A 618 -14.55 -23.69 -12.97
N LEU A 619 -14.17 -24.97 -12.96
CA LEU A 619 -14.80 -26.00 -13.79
C LEU A 619 -16.30 -26.15 -13.50
N LEU A 620 -16.69 -25.99 -12.23
CA LEU A 620 -18.05 -26.21 -11.73
C LEU A 620 -18.87 -24.91 -11.62
N LYS A 621 -18.26 -23.75 -11.83
CA LYS A 621 -18.96 -22.46 -11.84
C LYS A 621 -20.01 -22.50 -12.97
N ALA A 622 -21.29 -22.33 -12.61
CA ALA A 622 -22.39 -22.37 -13.58
C ALA A 622 -22.11 -21.40 -14.73
N ASN A 623 -22.45 -21.79 -15.97
CA ASN A 623 -22.29 -21.02 -17.22
C ASN A 623 -23.12 -19.70 -17.24
N GLY A 624 -22.95 -18.84 -16.24
CA GLY A 624 -23.39 -17.46 -16.23
C GLY A 624 -22.28 -16.61 -16.84
N ALA A 625 -22.64 -15.79 -17.82
CA ALA A 625 -21.72 -14.88 -18.51
C ALA A 625 -21.10 -13.88 -17.53
N GLU A 626 -19.96 -14.23 -16.94
CA GLU A 626 -19.00 -13.28 -16.40
C GLU A 626 -17.80 -13.20 -17.35
N ALA A 627 -17.19 -12.02 -17.41
CA ALA A 627 -16.11 -11.67 -18.32
C ALA A 627 -15.01 -12.75 -18.35
N PRO A 628 -14.35 -12.95 -19.51
CA PRO A 628 -13.34 -13.99 -19.66
C PRO A 628 -12.13 -13.71 -18.74
N SER A 629 -12.16 -14.23 -17.51
CA SER A 629 -11.00 -14.18 -16.64
C SER A 629 -9.85 -14.92 -17.33
N MET A 630 -8.66 -14.34 -17.32
CA MET A 630 -7.43 -14.98 -17.79
C MET A 630 -6.64 -15.51 -16.60
N SER A 631 -7.35 -16.03 -15.60
CA SER A 631 -6.75 -16.79 -14.51
C SER A 631 -6.00 -17.99 -15.08
N VAL A 632 -5.06 -18.52 -14.31
CA VAL A 632 -4.33 -19.73 -14.69
C VAL A 632 -5.30 -20.88 -14.94
N GLU A 633 -6.26 -21.07 -14.03
CA GLU A 633 -7.26 -22.14 -14.08
C GLU A 633 -8.14 -22.03 -15.32
N MET A 634 -8.71 -20.85 -15.58
CA MET A 634 -9.55 -20.63 -16.76
C MET A 634 -8.78 -20.77 -18.06
N SER A 635 -7.50 -20.36 -18.07
CA SER A 635 -6.63 -20.56 -19.23
C SER A 635 -6.35 -22.05 -19.47
N VAL A 636 -6.07 -22.82 -18.41
CA VAL A 636 -5.93 -24.29 -18.51
C VAL A 636 -7.21 -24.92 -19.07
N LEU A 637 -8.39 -24.54 -18.55
CA LEU A 637 -9.67 -25.08 -19.00
C LEU A 637 -9.92 -24.76 -20.49
N ARG A 638 -9.69 -23.51 -20.92
CA ARG A 638 -9.86 -23.10 -22.34
C ARG A 638 -8.93 -23.87 -23.27
N GLU A 639 -7.66 -23.99 -22.92
CA GLU A 639 -6.68 -24.68 -23.77
C GLU A 639 -6.91 -26.20 -23.80
N ALA A 640 -7.40 -26.77 -22.70
CA ALA A 640 -7.90 -28.14 -22.68
C ALA A 640 -9.12 -28.30 -23.63
N GLU A 641 -10.00 -27.31 -23.78
CA GLU A 641 -11.15 -27.41 -24.68
C GLU A 641 -10.80 -27.28 -26.17
N LYS A 642 -9.83 -26.42 -26.53
CA LYS A 642 -9.42 -26.20 -27.93
C LYS A 642 -8.80 -27.42 -28.61
N ARG A 643 -8.22 -28.34 -27.82
CA ARG A 643 -7.55 -29.59 -28.28
C ARG A 643 -6.29 -29.39 -29.13
N GLU A 644 -5.63 -28.25 -29.01
CA GLU A 644 -4.49 -27.89 -29.87
C GLU A 644 -3.13 -28.23 -29.24
N TYR A 645 -3.00 -28.09 -27.91
CA TYR A 645 -1.73 -28.28 -27.21
C TYR A 645 -1.45 -29.75 -26.93
N LYS A 646 -0.16 -30.09 -27.01
CA LYS A 646 0.38 -31.41 -26.72
C LYS A 646 1.64 -31.26 -25.88
N LEU A 647 1.70 -31.99 -24.76
CA LEU A 647 2.86 -31.98 -23.87
C LEU A 647 3.20 -33.43 -23.53
N ARG A 648 4.20 -33.99 -24.22
CA ARG A 648 4.63 -35.38 -24.00
C ARG A 648 5.44 -35.46 -22.71
N VAL A 649 5.02 -36.34 -21.82
CA VAL A 649 5.69 -36.61 -20.55
C VAL A 649 5.81 -38.11 -20.33
N VAL A 650 6.90 -38.53 -19.68
CA VAL A 650 7.04 -39.90 -19.19
C VAL A 650 6.41 -39.97 -17.81
N SER A 651 5.42 -40.83 -17.64
CA SER A 651 4.77 -41.05 -16.34
C SER A 651 5.74 -41.65 -15.33
N HIS A 652 5.40 -41.57 -14.04
CA HIS A 652 6.14 -42.26 -12.97
C HIS A 652 6.21 -43.80 -13.15
N ARG A 653 5.42 -44.36 -14.08
CA ARG A 653 5.44 -45.78 -14.48
C ARG A 653 6.27 -46.06 -15.74
N GLY A 654 6.91 -45.04 -16.31
CA GLY A 654 7.69 -45.14 -17.55
C GLY A 654 6.84 -45.13 -18.83
N GLU A 655 5.57 -44.72 -18.76
CA GLU A 655 4.66 -44.69 -19.91
C GLU A 655 4.65 -43.30 -20.55
N ASP A 656 4.73 -43.24 -21.88
CA ASP A 656 4.53 -42.00 -22.64
C ASP A 656 3.07 -41.56 -22.57
N ALA A 657 2.83 -40.34 -22.08
CA ALA A 657 1.51 -39.73 -22.03
C ALA A 657 1.55 -38.29 -22.55
N ASP A 658 0.44 -37.82 -23.11
CA ASP A 658 0.23 -36.39 -23.39
C ASP A 658 -0.53 -35.78 -22.21
N ALA A 659 0.13 -34.89 -21.47
CA ALA A 659 -0.43 -34.29 -20.26
C ALA A 659 -1.72 -33.52 -20.53
N TRP A 660 -1.81 -32.79 -21.66
CA TRP A 660 -3.02 -32.07 -22.05
C TRP A 660 -4.15 -33.04 -22.40
N GLU A 661 -3.84 -34.14 -23.08
CA GLU A 661 -4.83 -35.17 -23.38
C GLU A 661 -5.37 -35.85 -22.13
N MET A 662 -4.48 -36.22 -21.20
CA MET A 662 -4.85 -36.87 -19.96
C MET A 662 -5.70 -35.95 -19.06
N LEU A 663 -5.30 -34.68 -18.93
CA LEU A 663 -6.09 -33.69 -18.19
C LEU A 663 -7.49 -33.54 -18.80
N ARG A 664 -7.60 -33.44 -20.14
CA ARG A 664 -8.90 -33.39 -20.84
C ARG A 664 -9.80 -34.56 -20.49
N ARG A 665 -9.26 -35.78 -20.49
CA ARG A 665 -10.02 -37.00 -20.16
C ARG A 665 -10.57 -36.94 -18.74
N TYR A 666 -9.76 -36.51 -17.77
CA TYR A 666 -10.23 -36.34 -16.40
C TYR A 666 -11.27 -35.22 -16.24
N LEU A 667 -11.06 -34.06 -16.87
CA LEU A 667 -12.03 -32.96 -16.84
C LEU A 667 -13.38 -33.38 -17.45
N SER A 668 -13.37 -34.16 -18.54
CA SER A 668 -14.58 -34.74 -19.12
C SER A 668 -15.28 -35.69 -18.15
N ALA A 669 -14.53 -36.60 -17.52
CA ALA A 669 -15.05 -37.55 -16.53
C ALA A 669 -15.62 -36.84 -15.29
N ILE A 670 -15.11 -35.67 -14.93
CA ILE A 670 -15.67 -34.87 -13.84
C ILE A 670 -17.00 -34.24 -14.27
N ARG A 671 -17.07 -33.68 -15.47
CA ARG A 671 -18.30 -33.04 -16.01
C ARG A 671 -19.44 -34.03 -16.19
N ASP A 672 -19.16 -35.26 -16.60
CA ASP A 672 -20.18 -36.31 -16.79
C ASP A 672 -20.48 -37.12 -15.51
N GLY A 673 -19.78 -36.83 -14.41
CA GLY A 673 -19.96 -37.48 -13.12
C GLY A 673 -19.38 -38.89 -13.00
N SER A 674 -18.61 -39.36 -14.00
CA SER A 674 -17.98 -40.68 -14.00
C SER A 674 -16.64 -40.75 -13.24
N PHE A 675 -16.05 -39.60 -12.89
CA PHE A 675 -14.77 -39.53 -12.17
C PHE A 675 -14.87 -40.14 -10.76
N ASN A 676 -13.99 -41.11 -10.46
CA ASN A 676 -14.00 -41.79 -9.17
C ASN A 676 -13.19 -41.03 -8.12
N TRP A 677 -13.85 -40.12 -7.41
CA TRP A 677 -13.26 -39.37 -6.30
C TRP A 677 -12.76 -40.24 -5.12
N LYS A 678 -13.20 -41.50 -5.01
CA LYS A 678 -12.72 -42.42 -3.96
C LYS A 678 -11.33 -42.98 -4.28
N ASP A 679 -10.98 -43.05 -5.57
CA ASP A 679 -9.67 -43.50 -6.02
C ASP A 679 -8.59 -42.45 -5.67
N LYS A 680 -7.62 -42.85 -4.84
CA LYS A 680 -6.50 -41.98 -4.45
C LYS A 680 -5.51 -41.77 -5.59
N GLU A 681 -5.35 -42.77 -6.46
CA GLU A 681 -4.41 -42.69 -7.57
C GLU A 681 -4.93 -41.76 -8.67
N GLN A 682 -6.21 -41.88 -9.05
CA GLN A 682 -6.82 -40.97 -10.04
C GLN A 682 -6.73 -39.51 -9.62
N ARG A 683 -6.97 -39.21 -8.33
CA ARG A 683 -6.84 -37.85 -7.79
C ARG A 683 -5.41 -37.33 -7.88
N ARG A 684 -4.42 -38.17 -7.55
CA ARG A 684 -2.99 -37.80 -7.68
C ARG A 684 -2.59 -37.57 -9.13
N LEU A 685 -3.05 -38.41 -10.06
CA LEU A 685 -2.78 -38.25 -11.48
C LEU A 685 -3.44 -37.00 -12.06
N LEU A 686 -4.69 -36.72 -11.70
CA LEU A 686 -5.39 -35.48 -12.08
C LEU A 686 -4.59 -34.25 -11.65
N ASP A 687 -4.21 -34.16 -10.37
CA ASP A 687 -3.41 -33.05 -9.87
C ASP A 687 -2.07 -32.97 -10.59
N TRP A 688 -1.36 -34.09 -10.76
CA TRP A 688 -0.08 -34.12 -11.46
C TRP A 688 -0.17 -33.60 -12.91
N PHE A 689 -1.15 -34.06 -13.69
CA PHE A 689 -1.37 -33.58 -15.06
C PHE A 689 -1.81 -32.11 -15.10
N TYR A 690 -2.62 -31.67 -14.13
CA TYR A 690 -2.95 -30.26 -13.98
C TYR A 690 -1.70 -29.42 -13.72
N GLN A 691 -0.84 -29.81 -12.77
CA GLN A 691 0.40 -29.09 -12.47
C GLN A 691 1.32 -29.00 -13.70
N LEU A 692 1.43 -30.06 -14.51
CA LEU A 692 2.20 -30.05 -15.76
C LEU A 692 1.63 -29.05 -16.79
N CYS A 693 0.31 -29.08 -17.02
CA CYS A 693 -0.36 -28.19 -17.97
C CYS A 693 -0.30 -26.72 -17.51
N LYS A 694 -0.53 -26.49 -16.21
CA LYS A 694 -0.36 -25.20 -15.53
C LYS A 694 1.07 -24.68 -15.73
N LYS A 695 2.09 -25.50 -15.43
CA LYS A 695 3.50 -25.14 -15.59
C LYS A 695 3.81 -24.71 -17.02
N HIS A 696 3.38 -25.51 -17.99
CA HIS A 696 3.57 -25.23 -19.40
C HIS A 696 2.96 -23.88 -19.83
N LEU A 697 1.71 -23.59 -19.45
CA LEU A 697 1.08 -22.30 -19.77
C LEU A 697 1.83 -21.13 -19.16
N ILE A 698 2.15 -21.22 -17.87
CA ILE A 698 2.85 -20.15 -17.16
C ILE A 698 4.20 -19.86 -17.84
N GLN A 699 4.99 -20.90 -18.16
CA GLN A 699 6.29 -20.73 -18.81
C GLN A 699 6.20 -20.13 -20.23
N CYS A 700 5.05 -20.24 -20.89
CA CYS A 700 4.80 -19.63 -22.20
C CYS A 700 4.40 -18.15 -22.14
N ALA A 701 3.97 -17.63 -20.99
CA ALA A 701 3.47 -16.26 -20.89
C ALA A 701 4.56 -15.19 -21.11
N ASP A 702 4.25 -14.22 -21.97
CA ASP A 702 5.10 -13.06 -22.26
C ASP A 702 4.80 -11.88 -21.32
N ILE A 703 3.54 -11.74 -20.89
CA ILE A 703 3.11 -10.75 -19.88
C ILE A 703 2.41 -11.45 -18.73
N VAL A 704 2.86 -11.19 -17.52
CA VAL A 704 2.24 -11.70 -16.29
C VAL A 704 1.66 -10.54 -15.48
N PHE A 705 0.38 -10.64 -15.13
CA PHE A 705 -0.31 -9.72 -14.23
C PHE A 705 -0.46 -10.34 -12.84
N ILE A 706 0.05 -9.67 -11.82
CA ILE A 706 0.01 -10.15 -10.43
C ILE A 706 -0.14 -9.00 -9.44
N THR A 707 -0.59 -9.25 -8.22
CA THR A 707 -0.51 -8.21 -7.17
C THR A 707 0.88 -8.16 -6.57
N SER A 708 1.34 -6.98 -6.14
CA SER A 708 2.65 -6.81 -5.49
C SER A 708 2.85 -7.73 -4.27
N GLY A 709 1.78 -7.98 -3.50
CA GLY A 709 1.81 -8.94 -2.38
C GLY A 709 1.89 -10.43 -2.77
N ASN A 710 1.75 -10.79 -4.05
CA ASN A 710 1.75 -12.19 -4.53
C ASN A 710 3.00 -12.57 -5.35
N VAL A 711 3.98 -11.66 -5.50
CA VAL A 711 5.17 -11.87 -6.35
C VAL A 711 6.12 -12.97 -5.89
N ARG A 712 5.86 -13.62 -4.75
CA ARG A 712 6.58 -14.82 -4.30
C ARG A 712 5.73 -16.08 -4.32
N SER A 713 4.66 -16.06 -5.13
CA SER A 713 3.86 -17.26 -5.38
C SER A 713 4.65 -18.26 -6.21
N SER A 714 4.37 -19.55 -6.00
CA SER A 714 5.02 -20.65 -6.74
C SER A 714 4.86 -20.50 -8.27
N GLU A 715 3.79 -19.85 -8.71
CA GLU A 715 3.51 -19.56 -10.11
C GLU A 715 4.51 -18.57 -10.71
N LEU A 716 4.98 -17.59 -9.95
CA LEU A 716 6.01 -16.69 -10.45
C LEU A 716 7.35 -17.41 -10.56
N ASP A 717 7.69 -18.29 -9.61
CA ASP A 717 8.91 -19.12 -9.70
C ASP A 717 8.88 -20.01 -10.95
N ILE A 718 7.72 -20.57 -11.29
CA ILE A 718 7.53 -21.33 -12.53
C ILE A 718 7.79 -20.45 -13.76
N TRP A 719 7.24 -19.22 -13.77
CA TRP A 719 7.46 -18.27 -14.86
C TRP A 719 8.93 -17.88 -15.00
N ALA A 720 9.61 -17.65 -13.87
CA ALA A 720 11.02 -17.33 -13.79
C ALA A 720 11.91 -18.43 -14.35
N ALA A 721 11.61 -19.67 -13.96
CA ALA A 721 12.30 -20.88 -14.36
C ALA A 721 11.88 -21.37 -15.76
N ALA A 722 11.30 -20.50 -16.59
CA ALA A 722 11.02 -20.81 -17.98
C ALA A 722 12.32 -21.13 -18.72
N GLU A 723 12.51 -22.40 -19.04
CA GLU A 723 13.59 -22.89 -19.90
C GLU A 723 12.99 -23.83 -20.95
N PRO A 724 13.51 -23.83 -22.20
CA PRO A 724 13.12 -24.81 -23.20
C PRO A 724 13.35 -26.22 -22.65
N LEU A 725 12.33 -27.08 -22.69
CA LEU A 725 12.44 -28.45 -22.22
C LEU A 725 13.38 -29.24 -23.15
N GLU A 726 14.49 -29.78 -22.62
CA GLU A 726 15.39 -30.64 -23.39
C GLU A 726 14.70 -31.97 -23.74
N GLY A 727 14.66 -32.32 -25.03
CA GLY A 727 14.18 -33.63 -25.49
C GLY A 727 12.66 -33.78 -25.69
N GLU A 728 11.86 -32.75 -25.41
CA GLU A 728 10.40 -32.79 -25.59
C GLU A 728 9.98 -32.12 -26.90
N SER A 729 9.44 -32.88 -27.86
CA SER A 729 8.90 -32.33 -29.09
C SER A 729 7.54 -31.67 -28.82
N THR A 730 7.51 -30.35 -28.66
CA THR A 730 6.25 -29.59 -28.75
C THR A 730 5.71 -29.72 -30.17
N GLY A 731 4.43 -30.09 -30.32
CA GLY A 731 3.81 -30.18 -31.65
C GLY A 731 3.79 -28.80 -32.34
N LYS A 732 3.62 -28.76 -33.68
CA LYS A 732 3.56 -27.49 -34.45
C LYS A 732 2.55 -26.45 -33.93
N THR A 733 1.56 -26.88 -33.16
CA THR A 733 0.47 -26.05 -32.60
C THR A 733 0.70 -25.65 -31.13
N THR A 734 1.75 -26.16 -30.47
CA THR A 734 2.02 -25.89 -29.05
C THR A 734 3.01 -24.73 -28.91
N PRO A 735 2.70 -23.68 -28.13
CA PRO A 735 3.59 -22.54 -27.97
C PRO A 735 4.91 -22.98 -27.34
N PRO A 736 6.06 -22.49 -27.85
CA PRO A 736 7.36 -22.84 -27.29
C PRO A 736 7.61 -22.09 -25.98
N VAL A 737 8.15 -22.80 -24.99
CA VAL A 737 8.71 -22.17 -23.78
C VAL A 737 10.00 -21.43 -24.15
N LYS A 738 10.06 -20.14 -23.82
CA LYS A 738 11.22 -19.28 -24.08
C LYS A 738 11.88 -18.89 -22.76
N LYS A 739 13.21 -18.87 -22.74
CA LYS A 739 13.97 -18.32 -21.63
C LYS A 739 13.76 -16.80 -21.54
N ILE A 740 13.69 -16.27 -20.32
CA ILE A 740 13.58 -14.84 -20.07
C ILE A 740 14.94 -14.17 -20.35
N ALA A 741 15.15 -13.73 -21.59
CA ALA A 741 16.39 -13.08 -22.02
C ALA A 741 16.47 -11.60 -21.59
N ALA A 742 15.32 -10.94 -21.45
CA ALA A 742 15.18 -9.57 -20.98
C ALA A 742 13.90 -9.43 -20.16
N LEU A 743 13.96 -8.66 -19.07
CA LEU A 743 12.89 -8.54 -18.09
C LEU A 743 12.49 -7.09 -17.86
N GLY A 744 11.21 -6.79 -18.04
CA GLY A 744 10.59 -5.51 -17.71
C GLY A 744 9.68 -5.66 -16.50
N VAL A 745 9.76 -4.73 -15.54
CA VAL A 745 8.90 -4.70 -14.34
C VAL A 745 8.08 -3.41 -14.37
N PHE A 746 6.76 -3.53 -14.30
CA PHE A 746 5.84 -2.39 -14.41
C PHE A 746 4.92 -2.38 -13.18
N VAL A 747 5.00 -1.32 -12.37
CA VAL A 747 4.28 -1.21 -11.09
C VAL A 747 3.23 -0.11 -11.18
N SER A 748 1.96 -0.50 -11.32
CA SER A 748 0.81 0.40 -11.35
C SER A 748 0.37 0.76 -9.93
N GLY A 749 -0.05 2.01 -9.73
CA GLY A 749 -0.52 2.47 -8.42
C GLY A 749 0.59 2.48 -7.37
N ALA A 750 1.84 2.70 -7.79
CA ALA A 750 3.02 2.65 -6.94
C ALA A 750 2.94 3.64 -5.77
N ALA A 751 2.34 4.81 -5.96
CA ALA A 751 2.12 5.78 -4.88
C ALA A 751 1.18 5.28 -3.76
N ARG A 752 0.30 4.30 -4.07
CA ARG A 752 -0.64 3.67 -3.15
C ARG A 752 -0.10 2.36 -2.57
N ASP A 753 0.99 1.84 -3.10
CA ASP A 753 1.57 0.59 -2.62
C ASP A 753 2.63 0.86 -1.55
N SER A 754 2.68 0.05 -0.50
CA SER A 754 3.67 0.26 0.56
C SER A 754 5.08 0.07 -0.01
N GLU A 755 6.04 0.81 0.55
CA GLU A 755 7.42 0.68 0.12
C GLU A 755 7.93 -0.77 0.15
N ILE A 756 7.61 -1.50 1.21
CA ILE A 756 8.03 -2.89 1.37
C ILE A 756 7.41 -3.84 0.33
N ASN A 757 6.19 -3.55 -0.15
CA ASN A 757 5.59 -4.31 -1.25
C ASN A 757 6.31 -4.03 -2.58
N ILE A 758 6.71 -2.78 -2.83
CA ILE A 758 7.48 -2.45 -4.04
C ILE A 758 8.86 -3.10 -3.95
N LEU A 759 9.52 -3.08 -2.79
CA LEU A 759 10.76 -3.82 -2.57
C LEU A 759 10.57 -5.31 -2.89
N ASN A 760 9.50 -5.92 -2.42
CA ASN A 760 9.17 -7.33 -2.71
C ASN A 760 9.11 -7.62 -4.22
N VAL A 761 8.57 -6.70 -5.01
CA VAL A 761 8.56 -6.80 -6.49
C VAL A 761 9.99 -6.71 -7.06
N LEU A 762 10.82 -5.80 -6.54
CA LEU A 762 12.17 -5.55 -7.06
C LEU A 762 13.21 -6.61 -6.65
N THR A 763 12.98 -7.30 -5.53
CA THR A 763 13.93 -8.26 -4.95
C THR A 763 13.50 -9.71 -5.06
N THR A 764 12.27 -10.01 -5.50
CA THR A 764 11.78 -11.40 -5.59
C THR A 764 12.76 -12.31 -6.32
N CYS A 765 13.12 -13.42 -5.65
CA CYS A 765 13.99 -14.46 -6.17
C CYS A 765 13.36 -15.20 -7.37
N GLY A 766 12.04 -15.08 -7.54
CA GLY A 766 11.31 -15.44 -8.75
C GLY A 766 11.57 -14.52 -9.94
N LEU A 767 12.51 -13.56 -9.88
CA LEU A 767 13.03 -12.91 -11.09
C LEU A 767 14.29 -13.65 -11.53
N PRO A 768 14.38 -14.10 -12.80
CA PRO A 768 15.54 -14.84 -13.29
C PRO A 768 16.81 -13.98 -13.38
N ARG A 769 16.69 -12.65 -13.24
CA ARG A 769 17.75 -11.65 -13.35
C ARG A 769 17.27 -10.28 -12.86
N LYS A 770 18.20 -9.33 -12.70
CA LYS A 770 17.87 -7.89 -12.55
C LYS A 770 17.03 -7.42 -13.74
N ALA A 771 15.98 -6.65 -13.46
CA ALA A 771 15.15 -6.02 -14.49
C ALA A 771 16.00 -5.09 -15.38
N ASP A 772 15.78 -5.17 -16.68
CA ASP A 772 16.43 -4.30 -17.67
C ASP A 772 15.78 -2.91 -17.69
N LEU A 773 14.47 -2.86 -17.44
CA LEU A 773 13.63 -1.68 -17.27
C LEU A 773 12.62 -1.90 -16.13
N THR A 774 12.52 -0.92 -15.24
CA THR A 774 11.46 -0.82 -14.23
C THR A 774 10.69 0.47 -14.45
N VAL A 775 9.38 0.40 -14.59
CA VAL A 775 8.50 1.59 -14.64
C VAL A 775 7.56 1.56 -13.45
N MET A 776 7.50 2.65 -12.69
CA MET A 776 6.54 2.82 -11.61
C MET A 776 5.64 4.02 -11.93
N ALA A 777 4.33 3.84 -11.81
CA ALA A 777 3.36 4.91 -12.05
C ALA A 777 2.40 5.08 -10.87
N GLY A 778 2.08 6.32 -10.53
CA GLY A 778 1.06 6.65 -9.55
C GLY A 778 0.99 8.13 -9.19
N ASP A 779 0.11 8.47 -8.26
CA ASP A 779 -0.16 9.85 -7.86
C ASP A 779 -0.03 10.05 -6.35
N THR A 780 1.01 10.79 -5.92
CA THR A 780 1.27 11.13 -4.50
C THR A 780 0.25 12.09 -3.90
N LYS A 781 -0.68 12.63 -4.71
CA LYS A 781 -1.83 13.44 -4.27
C LYS A 781 -3.12 12.62 -4.17
N GLN A 782 -3.09 11.32 -4.45
CA GLN A 782 -4.17 10.36 -4.19
C GLN A 782 -3.78 9.40 -3.06
N LEU A 783 -4.55 8.31 -2.85
CA LEU A 783 -4.47 7.47 -1.65
C LEU A 783 -3.06 6.96 -1.35
N SER A 784 -2.62 7.13 -0.12
CA SER A 784 -1.42 6.51 0.44
C SER A 784 -1.61 5.00 0.64
N PRO A 785 -0.51 4.26 0.92
CA PRO A 785 -0.58 2.89 1.39
C PRO A 785 -1.50 2.71 2.59
N PRO A 786 -2.32 1.62 2.62
CA PRO A 786 -3.23 1.38 3.72
C PRO A 786 -2.49 0.84 4.95
N ASN A 787 -2.28 1.69 5.95
CA ASN A 787 -1.71 1.28 7.22
C ASN A 787 -2.79 0.72 8.17
N LYS A 788 -2.66 -0.57 8.51
CA LYS A 788 -3.60 -1.32 9.34
C LYS A 788 -3.22 -1.36 10.81
N CYS A 789 -2.14 -0.67 11.21
CA CYS A 789 -1.74 -0.63 12.61
C CYS A 789 -2.78 0.06 13.50
N GLU A 790 -2.79 -0.28 14.79
CA GLU A 790 -3.71 0.35 15.75
C GLU A 790 -3.27 1.81 16.04
N MET A 791 -3.96 2.77 15.43
CA MET A 791 -3.65 4.21 15.52
C MET A 791 -4.29 4.94 16.72
N LYS A 792 -4.77 4.22 17.74
CA LYS A 792 -5.41 4.85 18.92
C LYS A 792 -4.35 5.32 19.94
N ARG A 793 -4.81 5.74 21.13
CA ARG A 793 -3.94 6.04 22.29
C ARG A 793 -2.93 4.93 22.63
N PHE A 794 -3.14 3.72 22.13
CA PHE A 794 -2.34 2.53 22.38
C PHE A 794 -1.67 2.12 21.07
N GLN A 795 -0.49 2.69 20.82
CA GLN A 795 0.37 2.27 19.72
C GLN A 795 1.30 1.16 20.22
N THR A 796 1.64 0.21 19.34
CA THR A 796 2.62 -0.85 19.68
C THR A 796 3.77 -0.95 18.68
N ASN A 797 3.70 -0.22 17.57
CA ASN A 797 4.68 -0.23 16.49
C ASN A 797 5.53 1.05 16.50
N PRO A 798 6.82 1.00 16.90
CA PRO A 798 7.72 2.15 16.87
C PRO A 798 7.95 2.70 15.46
N CYS A 799 7.86 1.86 14.43
CA CYS A 799 8.14 2.13 13.02
C CYS A 799 6.83 2.08 12.20
N MET A 800 5.78 2.74 12.70
CA MET A 800 4.47 2.72 12.03
C MET A 800 4.45 3.56 10.75
N GLU A 801 5.18 4.68 10.74
CA GLU A 801 5.17 5.66 9.65
C GLU A 801 5.79 5.12 8.36
N GLU A 802 6.69 4.13 8.45
CA GLU A 802 7.26 3.37 7.33
C GLU A 802 6.18 2.71 6.45
N LEU A 803 5.03 2.38 7.05
CA LEU A 803 3.93 1.73 6.34
C LEU A 803 2.99 2.74 5.65
N ASP A 804 3.16 4.04 5.91
CA ASP A 804 2.34 5.12 5.35
C ASP A 804 2.93 5.74 4.07
N ILE A 805 4.21 5.47 3.77
CA ILE A 805 4.93 6.03 2.63
C ILE A 805 5.27 4.93 1.61
N SER A 806 5.10 5.25 0.34
CA SER A 806 5.49 4.38 -0.77
C SER A 806 6.92 4.66 -1.21
N LEU A 807 7.59 3.67 -1.82
CA LEU A 807 8.90 3.89 -2.44
C LEU A 807 8.79 4.98 -3.51
N PHE A 808 7.70 5.02 -4.27
CA PHE A 808 7.43 6.04 -5.28
C PHE A 808 7.43 7.45 -4.68
N GLU A 809 6.68 7.65 -3.59
CA GLU A 809 6.59 8.95 -2.91
C GLU A 809 7.94 9.38 -2.35
N ARG A 810 8.69 8.44 -1.78
CA ARG A 810 10.01 8.70 -1.21
C ARG A 810 11.04 9.07 -2.29
N LEU A 811 11.06 8.36 -3.41
CA LEU A 811 11.94 8.70 -4.53
C LEU A 811 11.55 10.05 -5.16
N GLU A 812 10.25 10.30 -5.38
CA GLU A 812 9.77 11.59 -5.88
C GLU A 812 10.14 12.72 -4.92
N SER A 813 9.98 12.52 -3.60
CA SER A 813 10.24 13.55 -2.60
C SER A 813 11.69 13.96 -2.52
N GLU A 814 12.66 13.08 -2.80
CA GLU A 814 14.09 13.38 -2.88
C GLU A 814 14.59 13.76 -4.28
N GLY A 815 13.68 13.94 -5.24
CA GLY A 815 14.00 14.47 -6.57
C GLY A 815 14.53 13.44 -7.56
N PHE A 816 14.27 12.15 -7.35
CA PHE A 816 14.50 11.14 -8.38
C PHE A 816 13.73 11.54 -9.66
N PRO A 817 14.33 11.39 -10.88
CA PRO A 817 13.68 11.81 -12.11
C PRO A 817 12.29 11.18 -12.28
N CYS A 818 11.27 12.04 -12.43
CA CYS A 818 9.89 11.64 -12.53
C CYS A 818 9.18 12.40 -13.66
N SER A 819 8.65 11.66 -14.63
CA SER A 819 7.88 12.22 -15.75
C SER A 819 6.48 12.59 -15.25
N ARG A 820 6.16 13.89 -15.16
CA ARG A 820 4.85 14.37 -14.70
C ARG A 820 3.87 14.52 -15.86
N LEU A 821 2.76 13.81 -15.80
CA LEU A 821 1.65 13.95 -16.72
C LEU A 821 0.67 14.99 -16.17
N LEU A 822 0.52 16.10 -16.88
CA LEU A 822 -0.27 17.25 -16.40
C LEU A 822 -1.50 17.55 -17.26
N THR A 823 -1.67 16.93 -18.42
CA THR A 823 -2.84 17.14 -19.29
C THR A 823 -3.92 16.10 -19.01
N GLN A 824 -5.03 16.54 -18.44
CA GLN A 824 -6.19 15.71 -18.12
C GLN A 824 -7.19 15.72 -19.29
N VAL A 825 -7.72 14.56 -19.70
CA VAL A 825 -8.57 14.45 -20.91
C VAL A 825 -10.01 14.01 -20.65
N TYR A 826 -10.37 13.56 -19.44
CA TYR A 826 -11.72 13.00 -19.20
C TYR A 826 -12.64 13.86 -18.33
N MET A 827 -12.15 14.79 -17.51
CA MET A 827 -13.00 15.60 -16.64
C MET A 827 -13.41 16.90 -17.32
N SER A 828 -14.66 17.30 -17.14
CA SER A 828 -15.06 18.65 -17.50
C SER A 828 -14.21 19.68 -16.74
N LYS A 829 -13.83 20.78 -17.42
CA LYS A 829 -13.08 21.89 -16.80
C LYS A 829 -13.70 22.39 -15.49
N THR A 830 -15.03 22.28 -15.35
CA THR A 830 -15.76 22.74 -14.16
C THR A 830 -15.45 21.86 -12.95
N LEU A 831 -15.27 20.55 -13.16
CA LEU A 831 -15.07 19.59 -12.08
C LEU A 831 -13.62 19.60 -11.57
N ILE A 832 -12.66 19.66 -12.49
CA ILE A 832 -11.23 19.61 -12.18
C ILE A 832 -10.67 20.94 -11.63
N ASP A 833 -11.39 22.05 -11.84
CA ASP A 833 -10.98 23.40 -11.42
C ASP A 833 -10.58 23.49 -9.93
N PHE A 834 -11.42 22.97 -9.03
CA PHE A 834 -11.12 22.96 -7.59
C PHE A 834 -9.99 21.98 -7.23
N PRO A 835 -10.04 20.67 -7.61
CA PRO A 835 -8.94 19.75 -7.32
C PRO A 835 -7.60 20.22 -7.87
N ASN A 836 -7.56 20.81 -9.07
CA ASN A 836 -6.34 21.36 -9.67
C ASN A 836 -5.73 22.46 -8.77
N ARG A 837 -6.52 23.46 -8.37
CA ARG A 837 -6.04 24.50 -7.44
C ARG A 837 -5.62 23.95 -6.08
N LYS A 838 -6.42 23.02 -5.54
CA LYS A 838 -6.27 22.56 -4.16
C LYS A 838 -5.12 21.57 -3.97
N PHE A 839 -4.98 20.61 -4.87
CA PHE A 839 -4.06 19.47 -4.71
C PHE A 839 -2.85 19.53 -5.66
N TYR A 840 -3.00 20.20 -6.81
CA TYR A 840 -1.98 20.25 -7.87
C TYR A 840 -1.45 21.66 -8.14
N ASN A 841 -1.71 22.62 -7.25
CA ASN A 841 -1.23 24.01 -7.34
C ASN A 841 -1.58 24.71 -8.67
N GLY A 842 -2.66 24.32 -9.34
CA GLY A 842 -3.07 24.88 -10.63
C GLY A 842 -2.22 24.42 -11.83
N GLN A 843 -1.39 23.38 -11.68
CA GLN A 843 -0.48 22.92 -12.73
C GLN A 843 -1.15 22.04 -13.80
N LEU A 844 -2.34 21.49 -13.53
CA LEU A 844 -3.04 20.66 -14.52
C LEU A 844 -3.59 21.48 -15.66
N GLN A 845 -3.46 20.92 -16.86
CA GLN A 845 -3.98 21.45 -18.11
C GLN A 845 -5.15 20.59 -18.57
N ASN A 846 -6.12 21.23 -19.21
CA ASN A 846 -7.25 20.53 -19.80
C ASN A 846 -6.95 20.16 -21.25
N GLY A 847 -7.16 18.91 -21.61
CA GLY A 847 -7.06 18.42 -22.98
C GLY A 847 -8.23 18.87 -23.86
N PRO A 848 -8.24 18.44 -25.13
CA PRO A 848 -9.41 18.59 -25.99
C PRO A 848 -10.67 17.98 -25.35
N ASP A 849 -11.84 18.52 -25.68
CA ASP A 849 -13.17 18.01 -25.27
C ASP A 849 -13.59 18.18 -23.80
N THR A 850 -12.70 18.61 -22.89
CA THR A 850 -13.06 18.90 -21.48
C THR A 850 -14.03 20.08 -21.32
N ASP A 851 -14.18 20.87 -22.38
CA ASP A 851 -15.04 22.05 -22.47
C ASP A 851 -16.39 21.75 -23.16
N ALA A 852 -16.66 20.49 -23.49
CA ALA A 852 -17.89 20.08 -24.15
C ALA A 852 -19.14 20.46 -23.33
N CYS A 853 -20.21 20.82 -24.03
CA CYS A 853 -21.52 20.99 -23.43
C CYS A 853 -22.06 19.64 -22.95
N LEU A 854 -22.87 19.66 -21.88
CA LEU A 854 -23.61 18.46 -21.49
C LEU A 854 -24.54 18.04 -22.62
N ASP A 855 -24.78 16.74 -22.76
CA ASP A 855 -25.88 16.25 -23.59
C ASP A 855 -27.18 17.00 -23.23
N PRO A 856 -27.90 17.60 -24.21
CA PRO A 856 -29.06 18.43 -23.91
C PRO A 856 -30.18 17.69 -23.16
N ALA A 857 -30.39 16.40 -23.43
CA ALA A 857 -31.39 15.61 -22.74
C ALA A 857 -30.96 15.34 -21.28
N PHE A 858 -29.69 14.99 -21.07
CA PHE A 858 -29.12 14.82 -19.74
C PHE A 858 -29.15 16.12 -18.93
N SER A 859 -28.71 17.24 -19.52
CA SER A 859 -28.76 18.57 -18.89
C SER A 859 -30.18 18.95 -18.46
N LYS A 860 -31.18 18.66 -19.29
CA LYS A 860 -32.60 18.88 -18.96
C LYS A 860 -33.05 18.03 -17.77
N VAL A 861 -32.63 16.76 -17.69
CA VAL A 861 -32.91 15.87 -16.55
C VAL A 861 -32.30 16.44 -15.28
N LEU A 862 -31.00 16.71 -15.26
CA LEU A 862 -30.29 17.27 -14.10
C LEU A 862 -30.94 18.56 -13.59
N ARG A 863 -31.28 19.49 -14.49
CA ARG A 863 -31.93 20.75 -14.11
C ARG A 863 -33.32 20.53 -13.52
N ARG A 864 -34.07 19.54 -14.01
CA ARG A 864 -35.38 19.17 -13.45
C ARG A 864 -35.26 18.61 -12.04
N ILE A 865 -34.29 17.73 -11.81
CA ILE A 865 -33.95 17.19 -10.49
C ILE A 865 -33.69 18.35 -9.52
N ILE A 866 -32.73 19.21 -9.87
CA ILE A 866 -32.36 20.36 -9.03
C ILE A 866 -33.55 21.29 -8.79
N SER A 867 -34.40 21.52 -9.80
CA SER A 867 -35.57 22.39 -9.66
C SER A 867 -36.59 21.93 -8.61
N ARG A 868 -36.65 20.61 -8.35
CA ARG A 868 -37.57 20.00 -7.37
C ARG A 868 -37.05 20.05 -5.94
N LEU A 869 -35.74 20.23 -5.78
CA LEU A 869 -35.11 20.30 -4.46
C LEU A 869 -35.30 21.67 -3.81
N PHE A 870 -35.69 22.70 -4.57
CA PHE A 870 -36.02 24.00 -4.01
C PHE A 870 -37.29 23.95 -3.14
N THR A 871 -37.20 24.46 -1.92
CA THR A 871 -38.34 24.62 -0.99
C THR A 871 -39.45 25.46 -1.62
N GLU A 872 -39.07 26.53 -2.34
CA GLU A 872 -40.01 27.48 -2.95
C GLU A 872 -40.15 27.25 -4.48
N PRO A 873 -41.36 26.93 -5.01
CA PRO A 873 -41.56 26.57 -6.42
C PRO A 873 -41.08 27.61 -7.46
N TRP A 874 -41.14 28.90 -7.13
CA TRP A 874 -40.66 29.97 -8.01
C TRP A 874 -39.13 29.94 -8.23
N GLN A 875 -38.35 29.44 -7.25
CA GLN A 875 -36.89 29.33 -7.34
C GLN A 875 -36.54 28.23 -8.34
N GLY A 876 -37.24 27.10 -8.28
CA GLY A 876 -37.12 26.02 -9.26
C GLY A 876 -37.46 26.47 -10.68
N LYS A 877 -38.57 27.21 -10.87
CA LYS A 877 -38.91 27.78 -12.19
C LYS A 877 -37.86 28.77 -12.70
N ARG A 878 -37.30 29.60 -11.83
CA ARG A 878 -36.23 30.55 -12.18
C ARG A 878 -34.94 29.80 -12.54
N TYR A 879 -34.63 28.72 -11.84
CA TYR A 879 -33.47 27.87 -12.08
C TYR A 879 -33.53 27.25 -13.49
N LEU A 880 -34.65 26.63 -13.85
CA LEU A 880 -34.84 26.02 -15.18
C LEU A 880 -34.58 26.99 -16.34
N LYS A 881 -34.89 28.28 -16.17
CA LYS A 881 -34.70 29.31 -17.20
C LYS A 881 -33.27 29.86 -17.31
N ARG A 882 -32.50 29.84 -16.24
CA ARG A 882 -31.23 30.60 -16.14
C ARG A 882 -30.00 29.76 -15.80
N ALA A 883 -30.19 28.50 -15.40
CA ALA A 883 -29.09 27.64 -14.99
C ALA A 883 -28.09 27.45 -16.13
N THR A 884 -26.80 27.39 -15.80
CA THR A 884 -25.74 26.98 -16.74
C THR A 884 -25.42 25.49 -16.58
N ASP A 885 -24.70 24.92 -17.54
CA ASP A 885 -24.22 23.54 -17.39
C ASP A 885 -23.23 23.41 -16.24
N ALA A 886 -22.32 24.38 -16.04
CA ALA A 886 -21.45 24.40 -14.86
C ALA A 886 -22.24 24.34 -13.54
N GLN A 887 -23.41 24.97 -13.50
CA GLN A 887 -24.35 24.87 -12.39
C GLN A 887 -25.02 23.48 -12.30
N ALA A 888 -25.29 22.78 -13.39
CA ALA A 888 -25.80 21.41 -13.32
C ALA A 888 -24.73 20.37 -12.95
N ARG A 889 -23.49 20.56 -13.43
CA ARG A 889 -22.33 19.66 -13.26
C ARG A 889 -21.91 19.50 -11.80
N LEU A 890 -21.83 20.59 -11.02
CA LEU A 890 -21.32 20.57 -9.65
C LEU A 890 -22.33 21.14 -8.64
N ARG A 891 -22.75 20.30 -7.68
CA ARG A 891 -23.78 20.63 -6.69
C ARG A 891 -23.54 20.03 -5.31
N TRP A 892 -24.06 20.72 -4.29
CA TRP A 892 -24.10 20.25 -2.91
C TRP A 892 -25.54 20.16 -2.39
N PHE A 893 -25.91 19.03 -1.77
CA PHE A 893 -27.25 18.77 -1.21
C PHE A 893 -27.18 18.25 0.24
N GLN A 894 -28.27 18.43 0.99
CA GLN A 894 -28.41 17.89 2.36
C GLN A 894 -29.17 16.55 2.41
N MET A 895 -29.84 16.15 1.32
CA MET A 895 -30.64 14.93 1.26
C MET A 895 -30.18 14.02 0.10
N PRO A 896 -30.36 12.69 0.21
CA PRO A 896 -30.00 11.75 -0.85
C PRO A 896 -30.85 11.93 -2.12
N VAL A 897 -30.19 11.90 -3.29
CA VAL A 897 -30.84 12.01 -4.60
C VAL A 897 -30.46 10.79 -5.44
N VAL A 898 -31.15 9.67 -5.23
CA VAL A 898 -30.78 8.37 -5.85
C VAL A 898 -31.76 7.95 -6.96
N ALA A 899 -33.02 8.40 -6.92
CA ALA A 899 -34.10 7.82 -7.73
C ALA A 899 -34.30 8.42 -9.14
N GLU A 900 -33.51 9.41 -9.55
CA GLU A 900 -33.77 10.14 -10.82
C GLU A 900 -32.74 9.89 -11.93
N SER A 901 -31.59 9.27 -11.67
CA SER A 901 -30.59 8.90 -12.69
C SER A 901 -31.04 7.73 -13.56
N GLU A 902 -31.73 6.74 -12.99
CA GLU A 902 -32.29 5.58 -13.69
C GLU A 902 -33.20 6.00 -14.86
N LYS A 903 -33.97 7.08 -14.71
CA LYS A 903 -34.90 7.58 -15.74
C LYS A 903 -34.22 8.08 -17.01
N HIS A 904 -32.92 8.39 -16.97
CA HIS A 904 -32.16 8.84 -18.12
C HIS A 904 -31.25 7.75 -18.68
N PHE A 905 -30.49 7.09 -17.82
CA PHE A 905 -29.51 6.09 -18.24
C PHE A 905 -30.13 4.70 -18.46
N GLY A 906 -31.29 4.40 -17.87
CA GLY A 906 -31.94 3.10 -17.98
C GLY A 906 -31.03 1.97 -17.53
N ASP A 907 -30.87 0.96 -18.37
CA ASP A 907 -29.99 -0.19 -18.17
C ASP A 907 -28.48 0.15 -18.18
N ARG A 908 -28.10 1.38 -18.55
CA ARG A 908 -26.71 1.84 -18.49
C ARG A 908 -26.35 2.51 -17.16
N THR A 909 -27.29 2.67 -16.24
CA THR A 909 -27.10 3.42 -14.99
C THR A 909 -25.91 2.91 -14.17
N ASN A 910 -25.65 1.60 -14.17
CA ASN A 910 -24.51 1.02 -13.46
C ASN A 910 -23.14 1.45 -14.02
N ASN A 911 -23.05 1.64 -15.35
CA ASN A 911 -21.82 2.06 -16.01
C ASN A 911 -21.66 3.60 -16.01
N GLU A 912 -22.77 4.32 -16.01
CA GLU A 912 -22.80 5.78 -16.13
C GLU A 912 -22.87 6.49 -14.76
N GLY A 913 -23.29 5.78 -13.69
CA GLY A 913 -23.54 6.34 -12.37
C GLY A 913 -22.81 5.62 -11.23
N MET A 914 -22.23 6.40 -10.31
CA MET A 914 -21.57 5.89 -9.10
C MET A 914 -21.98 6.66 -7.84
N LEU A 915 -22.24 5.94 -6.74
CA LEU A 915 -22.35 6.46 -5.39
C LEU A 915 -21.06 6.16 -4.62
N LEU A 916 -20.37 7.22 -4.24
CA LEU A 916 -19.11 7.19 -3.50
C LEU A 916 -19.38 7.44 -2.03
N ILE A 917 -19.22 6.40 -1.22
CA ILE A 917 -19.57 6.45 0.19
C ILE A 917 -18.29 6.52 1.04
N GLY A 918 -18.22 7.51 1.93
CA GLY A 918 -17.10 7.61 2.86
C GLY A 918 -17.05 6.40 3.80
N TYR A 919 -18.15 6.13 4.50
CA TYR A 919 -18.18 5.23 5.65
C TYR A 919 -18.93 3.92 5.38
N THR A 920 -18.37 2.78 5.82
CA THR A 920 -18.97 1.44 5.63
C THR A 920 -20.40 1.32 6.17
N ASN A 921 -20.72 1.96 7.29
CA ASN A 921 -22.09 1.95 7.82
C ASN A 921 -23.09 2.64 6.89
N ALA A 922 -22.68 3.72 6.23
CA ALA A 922 -23.49 4.38 5.22
C ALA A 922 -23.58 3.52 3.95
N LEU A 923 -22.49 2.88 3.54
CA LEU A 923 -22.45 1.98 2.37
C LEU A 923 -23.50 0.88 2.50
N VAL A 924 -23.52 0.19 3.65
CA VAL A 924 -24.50 -0.86 3.94
C VAL A 924 -25.93 -0.32 3.86
N ARG A 925 -26.19 0.89 4.39
CA ARG A 925 -27.52 1.51 4.32
C ARG A 925 -27.95 1.78 2.88
N TYR A 926 -27.07 2.36 2.05
CA TYR A 926 -27.37 2.60 0.63
C TYR A 926 -27.63 1.29 -0.12
N GLN A 927 -26.80 0.27 0.10
CA GLN A 927 -26.99 -1.05 -0.51
C GLN A 927 -28.33 -1.68 -0.10
N ASP A 928 -28.75 -1.52 1.16
CA ASP A 928 -30.04 -2.04 1.61
C ASP A 928 -31.24 -1.31 1.03
N GLU A 929 -31.19 0.02 0.96
CA GLU A 929 -32.27 0.80 0.35
C GLU A 929 -32.40 0.52 -1.15
N LEU A 930 -31.27 0.39 -1.86
CA LEU A 930 -31.27 -0.03 -3.26
C LEU A 930 -31.85 -1.43 -3.43
N ARG A 931 -31.51 -2.38 -2.55
CA ARG A 931 -32.06 -3.74 -2.59
C ARG A 931 -33.58 -3.76 -2.41
N LYS A 932 -34.11 -3.02 -1.43
CA LYS A 932 -35.58 -2.90 -1.24
C LYS A 932 -36.26 -2.30 -2.48
N HIS A 933 -35.59 -1.33 -3.12
CA HIS A 933 -36.10 -0.74 -4.35
C HIS A 933 -36.04 -1.74 -5.52
N GLN A 934 -34.96 -2.52 -5.64
CA GLN A 934 -34.83 -3.61 -6.62
C GLN A 934 -35.95 -4.64 -6.46
N GLU A 935 -36.20 -5.10 -5.23
CA GLU A 935 -37.24 -6.08 -4.91
C GLU A 935 -38.65 -5.56 -5.27
N SER A 936 -38.91 -4.28 -5.05
CA SER A 936 -40.22 -3.69 -5.34
C SER A 936 -40.43 -3.31 -6.81
N SER A 937 -39.36 -2.91 -7.51
CA SER A 937 -39.41 -2.49 -8.93
C SER A 937 -39.18 -3.62 -9.94
N GLN A 938 -38.59 -4.74 -9.50
CA GLN A 938 -38.18 -5.88 -10.34
C GLN A 938 -37.19 -5.51 -11.47
N LEU A 939 -36.43 -4.42 -11.30
CA LEU A 939 -35.39 -4.00 -12.25
C LEU A 939 -34.05 -4.68 -11.96
N PRO A 940 -33.25 -5.02 -12.99
CA PRO A 940 -31.94 -5.66 -12.81
C PRO A 940 -30.88 -4.68 -12.28
N ASP A 941 -29.75 -5.21 -11.77
CA ASP A 941 -28.64 -4.43 -11.17
C ASP A 941 -28.09 -3.35 -12.12
N SER A 942 -28.19 -3.55 -13.44
CA SER A 942 -27.73 -2.60 -14.46
C SER A 942 -28.48 -1.25 -14.42
N HIS A 943 -29.71 -1.22 -13.90
CA HIS A 943 -30.52 -0.01 -13.72
C HIS A 943 -30.14 0.80 -12.48
N TYR A 944 -29.18 0.34 -11.69
CA TYR A 944 -28.78 0.99 -10.45
C TYR A 944 -27.31 1.42 -10.49
N PRO A 945 -26.98 2.59 -9.91
CA PRO A 945 -25.61 3.07 -9.84
C PRO A 945 -24.72 2.14 -9.01
N LYS A 946 -23.44 2.06 -9.37
CA LYS A 946 -22.44 1.34 -8.57
C LYS A 946 -22.29 2.02 -7.22
N VAL A 947 -22.41 1.27 -6.11
CA VAL A 947 -22.19 1.81 -4.76
C VAL A 947 -20.88 1.29 -4.20
N LEU A 948 -19.91 2.19 -4.07
CA LEU A 948 -18.54 1.87 -3.69
C LEU A 948 -18.08 2.76 -2.54
N THR A 949 -17.10 2.29 -1.76
CA THR A 949 -16.35 3.20 -0.90
C THR A 949 -15.43 4.08 -1.77
N ILE A 950 -15.03 5.24 -1.25
CA ILE A 950 -14.06 6.11 -1.96
C ILE A 950 -12.78 5.34 -2.30
N ASP A 951 -12.25 4.57 -1.34
CA ASP A 951 -11.00 3.81 -1.50
C ASP A 951 -11.14 2.67 -2.54
N ALA A 952 -12.34 2.11 -2.71
CA ALA A 952 -12.63 1.10 -3.73
C ALA A 952 -12.88 1.69 -5.13
N ALA A 953 -13.22 2.99 -5.20
CA ALA A 953 -13.44 3.70 -6.46
C ALA A 953 -12.17 4.28 -7.08
N HIS A 954 -11.02 4.12 -6.44
CA HIS A 954 -9.75 4.57 -6.97
C HIS A 954 -9.45 3.93 -8.34
N GLY A 955 -8.92 4.74 -9.27
CA GLY A 955 -8.73 4.35 -10.67
C GLY A 955 -10.01 4.19 -11.50
N LEU A 956 -11.21 4.28 -10.92
CA LEU A 956 -12.48 4.26 -11.67
C LEU A 956 -12.91 5.68 -12.05
N THR A 957 -13.65 5.77 -13.15
CA THR A 957 -14.34 6.99 -13.59
C THR A 957 -15.79 6.65 -13.96
N THR A 958 -16.66 7.65 -13.94
CA THR A 958 -18.08 7.51 -14.29
C THR A 958 -18.61 8.84 -14.83
N THR A 959 -19.66 8.81 -15.65
CA THR A 959 -20.33 10.03 -16.15
C THR A 959 -20.88 10.89 -15.01
N MET A 960 -21.58 10.28 -14.05
CA MET A 960 -22.15 10.96 -12.89
C MET A 960 -21.72 10.29 -11.58
N ALA A 961 -21.02 11.04 -10.71
CA ALA A 961 -20.69 10.59 -9.36
C ALA A 961 -21.48 11.36 -8.30
N ILE A 962 -21.98 10.66 -7.30
CA ILE A 962 -22.61 11.21 -6.10
C ILE A 962 -21.77 10.83 -4.89
N VAL A 963 -21.20 11.80 -4.18
CA VAL A 963 -20.39 11.58 -2.99
C VAL A 963 -21.21 11.78 -1.73
N ASP A 964 -21.29 10.77 -0.86
CA ASP A 964 -21.77 10.90 0.51
C ASP A 964 -20.64 10.56 1.48
N GLY A 965 -19.99 11.60 2.01
CA GLY A 965 -18.95 11.45 3.03
C GLY A 965 -19.49 11.30 4.45
N SER A 966 -20.81 11.30 4.65
CA SER A 966 -21.47 11.37 5.97
C SER A 966 -20.96 12.53 6.83
N MET A 967 -20.62 13.65 6.18
CA MET A 967 -19.99 14.81 6.80
C MET A 967 -21.05 15.84 7.18
N GLN A 968 -21.22 16.11 8.48
CA GLN A 968 -22.19 17.12 8.94
C GLN A 968 -21.53 18.47 9.29
N TRP A 969 -20.32 18.44 9.85
CA TRP A 969 -19.62 19.59 10.42
C TRP A 969 -18.15 19.59 9.97
N ALA A 970 -17.50 20.76 10.03
CA ALA A 970 -16.12 20.91 9.56
C ALA A 970 -15.07 20.14 10.39
N GLU A 971 -15.26 20.07 11.71
CA GLU A 971 -14.27 19.51 12.63
C GLU A 971 -14.35 17.99 12.82
N PRO A 972 -15.51 17.34 12.98
CA PRO A 972 -15.63 15.90 13.16
C PRO A 972 -15.87 15.15 11.83
N MET A 973 -15.10 15.46 10.77
CA MET A 973 -15.20 14.73 9.49
C MET A 973 -14.54 13.34 9.51
N GLY A 974 -13.83 12.98 10.58
CA GLY A 974 -13.06 11.74 10.66
C GLY A 974 -11.99 11.68 9.56
N PHE A 975 -11.86 10.53 8.91
CA PHE A 975 -10.83 10.32 7.86
C PHE A 975 -11.12 11.08 6.56
N MET A 976 -12.31 11.70 6.41
CA MET A 976 -12.62 12.56 5.25
C MET A 976 -11.91 13.92 5.29
N LYS A 977 -11.15 14.21 6.36
CA LYS A 977 -10.20 15.35 6.39
C LYS A 977 -8.98 15.12 5.51
N ASP A 978 -8.68 13.86 5.23
CA ASP A 978 -7.55 13.47 4.41
C ASP A 978 -7.70 14.09 3.01
N GLU A 979 -6.69 14.85 2.60
CA GLU A 979 -6.71 15.58 1.33
C GLU A 979 -6.64 14.62 0.14
N ARG A 980 -5.87 13.54 0.26
CA ARG A 980 -5.70 12.51 -0.79
C ARG A 980 -7.00 11.79 -1.09
N ARG A 981 -7.74 11.39 -0.05
CA ARG A 981 -9.06 10.76 -0.17
C ARG A 981 -10.12 11.74 -0.69
N SER A 982 -10.05 13.01 -0.26
CA SER A 982 -10.91 14.06 -0.80
C SER A 982 -10.68 14.26 -2.30
N ASN A 983 -9.42 14.26 -2.72
CA ASN A 983 -9.04 14.35 -4.13
C ASN A 983 -9.60 13.17 -4.94
N VAL A 984 -9.44 11.93 -4.47
CA VAL A 984 -10.05 10.76 -5.14
C VAL A 984 -11.55 10.93 -5.29
N ALA A 985 -12.27 11.29 -4.22
CA ALA A 985 -13.72 11.45 -4.25
C ALA A 985 -14.18 12.53 -5.25
N MET A 986 -13.42 13.61 -5.39
CA MET A 986 -13.76 14.73 -6.28
C MET A 986 -13.39 14.49 -7.76
N THR A 987 -12.61 13.44 -8.06
CA THR A 987 -12.02 13.20 -9.40
C THR A 987 -12.51 11.93 -10.09
N ARG A 988 -13.61 11.33 -9.61
CA ARG A 988 -14.23 10.15 -10.25
C ARG A 988 -15.24 10.51 -11.35
N ALA A 989 -15.84 11.70 -11.30
CA ALA A 989 -16.84 12.13 -12.26
C ALA A 989 -16.19 12.74 -13.51
N THR A 990 -16.63 12.32 -14.70
CA THR A 990 -16.24 12.95 -15.97
C THR A 990 -17.12 14.18 -16.25
N GLU A 991 -18.45 14.04 -16.12
CA GLU A 991 -19.42 15.08 -16.48
C GLU A 991 -20.08 15.76 -15.27
N VAL A 992 -20.54 14.98 -14.28
CA VAL A 992 -21.36 15.49 -13.17
C VAL A 992 -20.89 14.96 -11.81
N LEU A 993 -20.60 15.87 -10.87
CA LEU A 993 -20.27 15.56 -9.48
C LEU A 993 -21.26 16.22 -8.52
N TRP A 994 -22.04 15.41 -7.82
CA TRP A 994 -22.92 15.88 -6.75
C TRP A 994 -22.41 15.41 -5.39
N ILE A 995 -22.52 16.26 -4.38
CA ILE A 995 -22.05 15.97 -3.02
C ILE A 995 -23.21 16.07 -2.04
N ILE A 996 -23.38 15.04 -1.23
CA ILE A 996 -24.33 14.97 -0.12
C ILE A 996 -23.55 15.21 1.18
N GLY A 997 -23.99 16.22 1.93
CA GLY A 997 -23.40 16.53 3.22
C GLY A 997 -24.13 17.66 3.93
N GLY A 998 -23.90 17.76 5.24
CA GLY A 998 -24.54 18.75 6.10
C GLY A 998 -24.03 20.19 5.90
N PRO A 999 -24.29 21.07 6.87
CA PRO A 999 -23.91 22.49 6.78
C PRO A 999 -22.40 22.72 6.66
N MET A 1000 -21.54 21.80 7.15
CA MET A 1000 -20.07 21.95 7.13
C MET A 1000 -19.58 23.24 7.80
N THR A 1001 -20.39 23.78 8.72
CA THR A 1001 -20.03 24.90 9.58
C THR A 1001 -19.21 24.39 10.78
N SER A 1002 -18.60 25.32 11.51
CA SER A 1002 -17.88 25.01 12.74
C SER A 1002 -18.87 24.57 13.83
N LYS A 1003 -18.68 23.37 14.39
CA LYS A 1003 -19.53 22.83 15.47
C LYS A 1003 -19.37 23.62 16.78
N TYR A 1004 -18.21 24.22 17.03
CA TYR A 1004 -17.86 24.83 18.32
C TYR A 1004 -17.89 26.37 18.35
N GLY A 1005 -18.34 27.02 17.27
CA GLY A 1005 -18.59 28.47 17.24
C GLY A 1005 -17.37 29.38 17.41
N LYS A 1006 -16.16 28.84 17.65
CA LYS A 1006 -14.93 29.61 17.84
C LYS A 1006 -13.72 28.91 17.23
N ARG A 1007 -12.94 29.72 16.50
CA ARG A 1007 -11.76 29.43 15.66
C ARG A 1007 -12.07 28.71 14.35
N LYS A 1008 -12.22 29.51 13.28
CA LYS A 1008 -11.92 29.05 11.92
C LYS A 1008 -10.50 28.48 11.95
N SER A 1009 -10.33 27.20 11.60
CA SER A 1009 -9.02 26.70 11.20
C SER A 1009 -8.41 27.67 10.19
N LYS A 1010 -7.10 27.94 10.28
CA LYS A 1010 -6.41 28.76 9.27
C LYS A 1010 -6.60 28.20 7.85
N THR A 1011 -6.77 26.87 7.74
CA THR A 1011 -7.03 26.16 6.48
C THR A 1011 -8.19 25.18 6.69
N PRO A 1012 -9.37 25.39 6.08
CA PRO A 1012 -10.47 24.42 6.18
C PRO A 1012 -10.16 23.12 5.42
N PRO A 1013 -10.74 21.96 5.82
CA PRO A 1013 -10.65 20.73 5.03
C PRO A 1013 -11.23 20.91 3.62
N PRO A 1014 -10.75 20.14 2.60
CA PRO A 1014 -11.11 20.38 1.20
C PRO A 1014 -12.61 20.45 0.91
N PHE A 1015 -13.42 19.54 1.46
CA PHE A 1015 -14.88 19.57 1.27
C PHE A 1015 -15.55 20.82 1.87
N ALA A 1016 -15.06 21.33 3.01
CA ALA A 1016 -15.58 22.56 3.59
C ALA A 1016 -15.19 23.79 2.76
N GLU A 1017 -13.97 23.80 2.21
CA GLU A 1017 -13.48 24.83 1.31
C GLU A 1017 -14.30 24.87 0.01
N LEU A 1018 -14.45 23.72 -0.65
CA LEU A 1018 -15.28 23.59 -1.86
C LEU A 1018 -16.70 24.06 -1.61
N LYS A 1019 -17.32 23.64 -0.49
CA LYS A 1019 -18.68 24.08 -0.18
C LYS A 1019 -18.78 25.60 -0.05
N PHE A 1020 -17.83 26.23 0.63
CA PHE A 1020 -17.80 27.69 0.76
C PHE A 1020 -17.65 28.40 -0.60
N GLU A 1021 -16.89 27.84 -1.53
CA GLU A 1021 -16.83 28.35 -2.91
C GLU A 1021 -18.18 28.20 -3.63
N LEU A 1022 -18.82 27.04 -3.51
CA LEU A 1022 -20.14 26.77 -4.11
C LEU A 1022 -21.25 27.66 -3.53
N GLU A 1023 -21.18 28.07 -2.26
CA GLU A 1023 -22.15 29.00 -1.67
C GLU A 1023 -22.06 30.39 -2.33
N LYS A 1024 -20.85 30.87 -2.64
CA LYS A 1024 -20.64 32.17 -3.31
C LYS A 1024 -21.26 32.19 -4.72
N THR A 1025 -21.26 31.07 -5.42
CA THR A 1025 -21.81 30.92 -6.77
C THR A 1025 -23.27 30.43 -6.79
N ARG A 1026 -23.92 30.32 -5.61
CA ARG A 1026 -25.28 29.78 -5.43
C ARG A 1026 -25.43 28.33 -5.92
N GLN A 1027 -24.33 27.58 -5.90
CA GLN A 1027 -24.25 26.16 -6.25
C GLN A 1027 -24.37 25.23 -5.03
N ALA A 1028 -24.29 25.81 -3.82
CA ALA A 1028 -24.73 25.21 -2.57
C ALA A 1028 -25.89 26.05 -2.01
N GLN A 1029 -26.97 25.39 -1.60
CA GLN A 1029 -28.10 26.05 -0.96
C GLN A 1029 -28.54 25.29 0.29
N TYR A 1030 -29.03 26.05 1.27
CA TYR A 1030 -29.79 25.55 2.39
C TYR A 1030 -31.17 25.15 1.84
N LEU A 1031 -31.30 23.90 1.43
CA LEU A 1031 -32.56 23.28 1.01
C LEU A 1031 -33.06 22.37 2.11
#